data_AF-A0A2T1C7P7-F1
#
_entry.id   AF-A0A2T1C7P7-F1
#
_cell.length_a   1.000
_cell.length_b   1.000
_cell.length_c   1.000
_cell.angle_alpha   90.00
_cell.angle_beta   90.00
_cell.angle_gamma   90.00
#
_symmetry.space_group_name_H-M   'P 1'
#
loop_
_entity.id
_entity.type
_entity.pdbx_description
1 polymer ?
#
loop_
_entity_poly.entity_id
_entity_poly.type
_entity_poly.pdbx_seq_one_letter_code
_entity_poly.pdbx_strand_id
1 'polypeptide(L)'
;MTILILPKLKSDSDVRPADESGKWDLQQAKAFQDVASSLDYKAPGQVKSVSSVPTMWARALSMEMALHNPYYPIRQEMIQQWQGMLGAIALAEVRGFPLKAQLVCLGSLKDKEPFAHSLYELLPDPVNSLYSLTSPPKHAWEDIYIFLWHDKAVGMSSPSTLVVPAEEGIWTNLPWWNDKTGKLESPHHRLNNTERALLWRWLENLRDEVGNKENKYRGQKQAINTIGGLIEDFRQSLGNYPEQILTLSNNPQFFQVPLNRGVLIALNKPVKVEAKPSSVRLIKSPEKTNVLDLLILDREISTAWNESPQNIWVYGNQTLASLNIEALKNKTIIWEGVRWIESKDLFLPEFKFVDLEDALPGAFLPPGIQINFNGQRVTPLLPLNPILLEYFTSEELIRHIQLNQIQSSEGSVLRFSLDLPLSGTNGTQNYRIFKDYQIKEENALPEVPVLEIWPHFRAEGWRSYYAFYYDAEFGDETFQVNLPSAREPHLFKDGRGSYQITRLEEFPSYINCQDRDRRTIGLILLRTPELNRSTGSWRVGVDFGTSFTNIYVNRKGVVESLPLQSLHLKVTEVQIDTRNPVLFEYFVPESFIPPDKPLPLSSILTIRGNTHSPQGKERPIYDGRIYVPDRNRFKPQEDWIETDLKWTNLVANRLFLQHLGLHISALAAQNNVKQVQWCLSYPSAFSNRDRKLYAQNWQDLTKELHAQTGITHLCPEVDELDYFRTESLAIAQYFADREGYDLVGSTCIDMGGGTSDISIWEDNQLLHQCSVQLAGRDLFSQFLELNPKFIQKFDVKANELQGLKEGNFNAKLDVLLRLESDNWLKKIAFLQEDPEFQGLIRLVAIGTAGLYYYVGTILGVLSKEEKYQRNEITPVYVGGNGSRLLNWLDVRGKFDRNSEINELFSRMLSKGSDFEDTEEKTRLSQQPKDEVACGLVLSDTKLQGLKKKAKDPLIAGENCELNNELINYQDRLEFDGEIKNFKISRDLEQLKRFLYEFNLGLRDLEIEGITPMPGFRPKVGLESSYDSQLWRNTLRELDNTLLKIKGNSENIRVEPPFILALKALLRVLGKEWAGK
;
A
#
# COMPACT_ATOMS: atom_id res chain seq x y z
N MET A 1 -82.61 -54.73 -50.21
CA MET A 1 -82.06 -53.82 -49.20
C MET A 1 -81.63 -52.55 -49.89
N THR A 2 -82.31 -51.46 -49.58
CA THR A 2 -81.96 -50.09 -49.96
C THR A 2 -80.64 -49.71 -49.27
N ILE A 3 -79.69 -49.15 -50.03
CA ILE A 3 -78.37 -48.74 -49.53
C ILE A 3 -78.44 -47.25 -49.20
N LEU A 4 -78.08 -46.87 -47.97
CA LEU A 4 -77.87 -45.48 -47.60
C LEU A 4 -76.63 -44.95 -48.33
N ILE A 5 -76.79 -43.89 -49.13
CA ILE A 5 -75.67 -43.16 -49.75
C ILE A 5 -75.13 -42.16 -48.72
N LEU A 6 -74.65 -42.67 -47.59
CA LEU A 6 -73.99 -41.90 -46.53
C LEU A 6 -72.60 -42.49 -46.28
N PRO A 7 -71.65 -41.69 -45.76
CA PRO A 7 -70.43 -42.24 -45.18
C PRO A 7 -70.76 -43.31 -44.13
N LYS A 8 -69.81 -44.22 -43.88
CA LYS A 8 -69.99 -45.33 -42.94
C LYS A 8 -70.61 -44.82 -41.63
N LEU A 9 -71.67 -45.49 -41.17
CA LEU A 9 -72.36 -45.13 -39.94
C LEU A 9 -71.75 -45.88 -38.75
N LYS A 10 -71.81 -45.27 -37.56
CA LYS A 10 -71.48 -45.93 -36.30
C LYS A 10 -72.42 -47.10 -36.06
N SER A 11 -71.98 -48.08 -35.28
CA SER A 11 -72.76 -49.30 -34.98
C SER A 11 -74.07 -49.02 -34.24
N ASP A 12 -74.17 -47.88 -33.56
CA ASP A 12 -75.31 -47.39 -32.80
C ASP A 12 -76.09 -46.28 -33.56
N SER A 13 -76.07 -46.31 -34.89
CA SER A 13 -76.73 -45.28 -35.71
C SER A 13 -78.25 -45.27 -35.58
N ASP A 14 -78.79 -44.06 -35.40
CA ASP A 14 -80.22 -43.78 -35.42
C ASP A 14 -80.78 -43.62 -36.86
N VAL A 15 -79.91 -43.65 -37.89
CA VAL A 15 -80.30 -43.51 -39.30
C VAL A 15 -80.67 -44.87 -39.89
N ARG A 16 -81.87 -44.98 -40.44
CA ARG A 16 -82.35 -46.19 -41.13
C ARG A 16 -82.53 -45.94 -42.63
N PRO A 17 -82.21 -46.92 -43.49
CA PRO A 17 -82.55 -46.84 -44.92
C PRO A 17 -84.06 -46.74 -45.09
N ALA A 18 -84.50 -45.95 -46.08
CA ALA A 18 -85.90 -45.92 -46.47
C ALA A 18 -86.35 -47.28 -47.01
N ASP A 19 -87.63 -47.62 -46.83
CA ASP A 19 -88.17 -48.92 -47.24
C ASP A 19 -88.13 -49.13 -48.78
N GLU A 20 -88.07 -48.05 -49.57
CA GLU A 20 -88.07 -48.07 -51.05
C GLU A 20 -87.09 -47.05 -51.67
N SER A 21 -86.40 -47.44 -52.75
CA SER A 21 -85.48 -46.56 -53.51
C SER A 21 -86.25 -45.51 -54.32
N GLY A 22 -85.81 -44.25 -54.28
CA GLY A 22 -86.37 -43.16 -55.10
C GLY A 22 -87.58 -42.45 -54.49
N LYS A 23 -88.02 -42.85 -53.30
CA LYS A 23 -89.10 -42.21 -52.54
C LYS A 23 -88.57 -41.00 -51.77
N TRP A 24 -89.24 -39.85 -51.91
CA TRP A 24 -89.02 -38.71 -51.03
C TRP A 24 -89.71 -38.99 -49.69
N ASP A 25 -88.92 -39.06 -48.62
CA ASP A 25 -89.41 -39.29 -47.26
C ASP A 25 -89.23 -38.02 -46.42
N LEU A 26 -90.33 -37.56 -45.82
CA LEU A 26 -90.39 -36.27 -45.16
C LEU A 26 -89.99 -36.45 -43.69
N GLN A 27 -88.74 -36.12 -43.38
CA GLN A 27 -88.14 -36.32 -42.07
C GLN A 27 -88.23 -35.06 -41.20
N GLN A 28 -88.33 -35.26 -39.88
CA GLN A 28 -88.30 -34.14 -38.92
C GLN A 28 -86.89 -33.52 -38.85
N ALA A 29 -86.78 -32.27 -38.39
CA ALA A 29 -85.49 -31.57 -38.27
C ALA A 29 -84.42 -32.37 -37.50
N LYS A 30 -84.83 -33.21 -36.54
CA LYS A 30 -83.96 -34.12 -35.80
C LYS A 30 -83.17 -35.09 -36.71
N ALA A 31 -83.70 -35.48 -37.86
CA ALA A 31 -83.04 -36.42 -38.75
C ALA A 31 -81.67 -35.95 -39.24
N PHE A 32 -81.47 -34.64 -39.41
CA PHE A 32 -80.14 -34.10 -39.73
C PHE A 32 -79.14 -34.31 -38.58
N GLN A 33 -79.60 -34.19 -37.34
CA GLN A 33 -78.81 -34.41 -36.14
C GLN A 33 -78.52 -35.90 -35.93
N ASP A 34 -79.49 -36.76 -36.25
CA ASP A 34 -79.34 -38.23 -36.23
C ASP A 34 -78.33 -38.67 -37.30
N VAL A 35 -78.36 -38.08 -38.51
CA VAL A 35 -77.34 -38.30 -39.54
C VAL A 35 -75.96 -37.84 -39.05
N ALA A 36 -75.83 -36.60 -38.59
CA ALA A 36 -74.55 -36.04 -38.16
C ALA A 36 -73.92 -36.81 -36.99
N SER A 37 -74.72 -37.20 -36.00
CA SER A 37 -74.26 -37.97 -34.83
C SER A 37 -73.92 -39.43 -35.16
N SER A 38 -74.52 -39.97 -36.23
CA SER A 38 -74.35 -41.35 -36.67
C SER A 38 -73.15 -41.58 -37.61
N LEU A 39 -72.47 -40.56 -38.14
CA LEU A 39 -71.33 -40.77 -39.05
C LEU A 39 -70.10 -41.34 -38.30
N ASP A 40 -69.50 -42.41 -38.81
CA ASP A 40 -68.22 -42.99 -38.38
C ASP A 40 -67.07 -42.35 -39.19
N TYR A 41 -66.40 -41.39 -38.57
CA TYR A 41 -65.33 -40.59 -39.19
C TYR A 41 -64.00 -41.35 -39.42
N LYS A 42 -63.90 -42.65 -39.11
CA LYS A 42 -62.71 -43.47 -39.41
C LYS A 42 -62.73 -43.97 -40.86
N ALA A 43 -62.56 -43.07 -41.82
CA ALA A 43 -62.26 -43.46 -43.21
C ALA A 43 -60.79 -43.92 -43.33
N PRO A 44 -60.47 -44.97 -44.13
CA PRO A 44 -59.09 -45.39 -44.35
C PRO A 44 -58.38 -44.43 -45.31
N GLY A 45 -57.52 -43.57 -44.74
CA GLY A 45 -56.68 -42.60 -45.44
C GLY A 45 -56.01 -41.68 -44.42
N GLN A 46 -54.78 -41.21 -44.67
CA GLN A 46 -54.05 -40.33 -43.74
C GLN A 46 -54.92 -39.12 -43.34
N VAL A 47 -55.43 -39.10 -42.11
CA VAL A 47 -56.12 -37.95 -41.54
C VAL A 47 -55.07 -36.87 -41.24
N LYS A 48 -54.75 -36.05 -42.24
CA LYS A 48 -53.77 -34.96 -42.11
C LYS A 48 -54.37 -33.66 -41.54
N SER A 49 -55.69 -33.49 -41.54
CA SER A 49 -56.36 -32.42 -40.80
C SER A 49 -57.85 -32.73 -40.74
N VAL A 50 -58.50 -32.38 -39.63
CA VAL A 50 -59.96 -32.25 -39.63
C VAL A 50 -60.26 -31.02 -40.49
N SER A 51 -60.77 -31.25 -41.69
CA SER A 51 -61.07 -30.16 -42.63
C SER A 51 -62.29 -29.38 -42.14
N SER A 52 -62.00 -28.19 -41.62
CA SER A 52 -62.89 -27.02 -41.55
C SER A 52 -64.15 -27.17 -40.68
N VAL A 53 -64.04 -26.85 -39.38
CA VAL A 53 -65.19 -26.27 -38.68
C VAL A 53 -65.34 -24.85 -39.24
N PRO A 54 -66.42 -24.49 -39.97
CA PRO A 54 -66.52 -23.22 -40.69
C PRO A 54 -66.91 -22.08 -39.73
N THR A 55 -66.07 -21.86 -38.74
CA THR A 55 -66.24 -20.84 -37.70
C THR A 55 -64.88 -20.29 -37.31
N MET A 56 -64.84 -19.02 -36.93
CA MET A 56 -63.62 -18.40 -36.40
C MET A 56 -63.17 -19.02 -35.07
N TRP A 57 -64.03 -19.82 -34.42
CA TRP A 57 -63.74 -20.59 -33.21
C TRP A 57 -63.23 -22.02 -33.48
N ALA A 58 -62.91 -22.36 -34.73
CA ALA A 58 -62.64 -23.73 -35.17
C ALA A 58 -61.62 -24.48 -34.29
N ARG A 59 -60.50 -23.83 -33.95
CA ARG A 59 -59.45 -24.44 -33.14
C ARG A 59 -59.92 -24.74 -31.71
N ALA A 60 -60.64 -23.80 -31.09
CA ALA A 60 -61.15 -23.94 -29.73
C ALA A 60 -62.20 -25.06 -29.64
N LEU A 61 -63.10 -25.10 -30.61
CA LEU A 61 -64.13 -26.13 -30.71
C LEU A 61 -63.53 -27.50 -31.04
N SER A 62 -62.52 -27.57 -31.91
CA SER A 62 -61.81 -28.83 -32.20
C SER A 62 -61.12 -29.37 -30.95
N MET A 63 -60.53 -28.49 -30.14
CA MET A 63 -59.95 -28.84 -28.85
C MET A 63 -61.02 -29.33 -27.87
N GLU A 64 -62.13 -28.63 -27.75
CA GLU A 64 -63.27 -29.04 -26.92
C GLU A 64 -63.79 -30.43 -27.33
N MET A 65 -64.03 -30.65 -28.62
CA MET A 65 -64.44 -31.96 -29.14
C MET A 65 -63.42 -33.05 -28.81
N ALA A 66 -62.12 -32.77 -28.97
CA ALA A 66 -61.07 -33.75 -28.69
C ALA A 66 -61.00 -34.12 -27.20
N LEU A 67 -61.13 -33.14 -26.30
CA LEU A 67 -61.04 -33.38 -24.87
C LEU A 67 -62.32 -34.00 -24.28
N HIS A 68 -63.50 -33.65 -24.81
CA HIS A 68 -64.79 -34.16 -24.31
C HIS A 68 -65.28 -35.44 -24.99
N ASN A 69 -64.76 -35.81 -26.18
CA ASN A 69 -65.11 -37.04 -26.88
C ASN A 69 -63.94 -38.05 -26.89
N PRO A 70 -64.04 -39.19 -26.18
CA PRO A 70 -62.97 -40.18 -26.12
C PRO A 70 -62.64 -40.83 -27.49
N TYR A 71 -63.56 -40.77 -28.45
CA TYR A 71 -63.41 -41.37 -29.78
C TYR A 71 -62.91 -40.41 -30.86
N TYR A 72 -62.54 -39.17 -30.51
CA TYR A 72 -62.10 -38.17 -31.49
C TYR A 72 -60.76 -38.57 -32.16
N PRO A 73 -60.64 -38.54 -33.51
CA PRO A 73 -59.51 -39.14 -34.23
C PRO A 73 -58.10 -38.66 -33.85
N ILE A 74 -57.95 -37.39 -33.47
CA ILE A 74 -56.66 -36.77 -33.08
C ILE A 74 -56.60 -36.43 -31.58
N ARG A 75 -57.44 -37.09 -30.75
CA ARG A 75 -57.54 -36.83 -29.31
C ARG A 75 -56.20 -36.84 -28.58
N GLN A 76 -55.37 -37.86 -28.82
CA GLN A 76 -54.10 -38.01 -28.11
C GLN A 76 -53.12 -36.88 -28.42
N GLU A 77 -53.10 -36.41 -29.67
CA GLU A 77 -52.28 -35.27 -30.09
C GLU A 77 -52.74 -33.97 -29.42
N MET A 78 -54.05 -33.74 -29.38
CA MET A 78 -54.64 -32.57 -28.72
C MET A 78 -54.41 -32.56 -27.20
N ILE A 79 -54.48 -33.73 -26.54
CA ILE A 79 -54.14 -33.87 -25.12
C ILE A 79 -52.68 -33.53 -24.86
N GLN A 80 -51.74 -34.01 -25.69
CA GLN A 80 -50.33 -33.68 -25.50
C GLN A 80 -50.07 -32.18 -25.64
N GLN A 81 -50.67 -31.51 -26.62
CA GLN A 81 -50.55 -30.07 -26.80
C GLN A 81 -51.17 -29.30 -25.62
N TRP A 82 -52.33 -29.76 -25.13
CA TRP A 82 -52.98 -29.22 -23.94
C TRP A 82 -52.08 -29.29 -22.70
N GLN A 83 -51.53 -30.48 -22.42
CA GLN A 83 -50.60 -30.72 -21.32
C GLN A 83 -49.33 -29.88 -21.46
N GLY A 84 -48.81 -29.75 -22.68
CA GLY A 84 -47.65 -28.91 -22.99
C GLY A 84 -47.87 -27.44 -22.64
N MET A 85 -49.04 -26.88 -22.96
CA MET A 85 -49.38 -25.49 -22.63
C MET A 85 -49.65 -25.31 -21.14
N LEU A 86 -50.33 -26.26 -20.48
CA LEU A 86 -50.50 -26.22 -19.01
C LEU A 86 -49.16 -26.28 -18.28
N GLY A 87 -48.23 -27.14 -18.74
CA GLY A 87 -46.87 -27.21 -18.20
C GLY A 87 -46.11 -25.90 -18.37
N ALA A 88 -46.26 -25.23 -19.51
CA ALA A 88 -45.62 -23.93 -19.77
C ALA A 88 -46.17 -22.83 -18.85
N ILE A 89 -47.48 -22.81 -18.60
CA ILE A 89 -48.11 -21.86 -17.67
C ILE A 89 -47.65 -22.15 -16.23
N ALA A 90 -47.73 -23.41 -15.80
CA ALA A 90 -47.37 -23.80 -14.44
C ALA A 90 -45.92 -23.47 -14.10
N LEU A 91 -44.97 -23.78 -15.00
CA LEU A 91 -43.54 -23.63 -14.77
C LEU A 91 -42.99 -22.26 -15.21
N ALA A 92 -43.86 -21.31 -15.59
CA ALA A 92 -43.44 -20.04 -16.17
C ALA A 92 -42.47 -19.25 -15.28
N GLU A 93 -42.69 -19.23 -13.96
CA GLU A 93 -41.78 -18.56 -13.02
C GLU A 93 -40.48 -19.34 -12.82
N VAL A 94 -40.56 -20.66 -12.57
CA VAL A 94 -39.40 -21.54 -12.33
C VAL A 94 -38.42 -21.52 -13.50
N ARG A 95 -38.94 -21.48 -14.73
CA ARG A 95 -38.15 -21.51 -15.96
C ARG A 95 -37.93 -20.13 -16.58
N GLY A 96 -38.49 -19.07 -15.99
CA GLY A 96 -38.41 -17.71 -16.53
C GLY A 96 -38.96 -17.61 -17.96
N PHE A 97 -40.03 -18.34 -18.28
CA PHE A 97 -40.56 -18.35 -19.64
C PHE A 97 -41.11 -16.97 -20.04
N PRO A 98 -40.90 -16.53 -21.30
CA PRO A 98 -41.36 -15.24 -21.82
C PRO A 98 -42.85 -15.28 -22.18
N LEU A 99 -43.66 -15.79 -21.26
CA LEU A 99 -45.09 -15.99 -21.41
C LEU A 99 -45.84 -14.80 -20.78
N LYS A 100 -46.66 -14.14 -21.59
CA LYS A 100 -47.53 -13.03 -21.17
C LYS A 100 -48.97 -13.36 -21.55
N ALA A 101 -49.92 -12.61 -21.00
CA ALA A 101 -51.32 -12.70 -21.40
C ALA A 101 -51.89 -11.30 -21.70
N GLN A 102 -52.87 -11.24 -22.59
CA GLN A 102 -53.67 -10.06 -22.87
C GLN A 102 -55.15 -10.42 -22.75
N LEU A 103 -55.92 -9.61 -22.04
CA LEU A 103 -57.37 -9.81 -21.92
C LEU A 103 -58.08 -9.13 -23.10
N VAL A 104 -58.84 -9.92 -23.86
CA VAL A 104 -59.72 -9.48 -24.94
C VAL A 104 -61.17 -9.60 -24.46
N CYS A 105 -61.85 -8.48 -24.30
CA CYS A 105 -63.27 -8.43 -23.93
C CYS A 105 -64.11 -8.15 -25.18
N LEU A 106 -64.58 -9.21 -25.85
CA LEU A 106 -65.29 -9.11 -27.14
C LEU A 106 -66.55 -8.23 -27.05
N GLY A 107 -67.32 -8.35 -25.96
CA GLY A 107 -68.52 -7.54 -25.76
C GLY A 107 -68.27 -6.02 -25.73
N SER A 108 -67.06 -5.58 -25.37
CA SER A 108 -66.66 -4.16 -25.37
C SER A 108 -66.04 -3.71 -26.70
N LEU A 109 -65.61 -4.65 -27.53
CA LEU A 109 -64.96 -4.40 -28.82
C LEU A 109 -65.91 -4.59 -30.01
N LYS A 110 -67.02 -5.30 -29.84
CA LYS A 110 -67.96 -5.64 -30.92
C LYS A 110 -68.52 -4.45 -31.69
N ASP A 111 -68.60 -3.27 -31.06
CA ASP A 111 -69.12 -2.05 -31.69
C ASP A 111 -67.99 -1.17 -32.27
N LYS A 112 -66.72 -1.56 -32.07
CA LYS A 112 -65.53 -0.77 -32.45
C LYS A 112 -64.67 -1.46 -33.51
N GLU A 113 -64.61 -2.79 -33.49
CA GLU A 113 -63.72 -3.59 -34.34
C GLU A 113 -64.52 -4.66 -35.12
N PRO A 114 -64.56 -4.62 -36.47
CA PRO A 114 -65.35 -5.55 -37.28
C PRO A 114 -65.02 -7.04 -37.06
N PHE A 115 -63.76 -7.35 -36.75
CA PHE A 115 -63.35 -8.72 -36.43
C PHE A 115 -63.87 -9.18 -35.07
N ALA A 116 -63.85 -8.30 -34.06
CA ALA A 116 -64.41 -8.60 -32.75
C ALA A 116 -65.94 -8.73 -32.80
N HIS A 117 -66.61 -7.92 -33.63
CA HIS A 117 -68.04 -8.05 -33.91
C HIS A 117 -68.37 -9.46 -34.43
N SER A 118 -67.63 -9.91 -35.43
CA SER A 118 -67.83 -11.22 -36.05
C SER A 118 -67.57 -12.37 -35.06
N LEU A 119 -66.57 -12.23 -34.17
CA LEU A 119 -66.29 -13.23 -33.13
C LEU A 119 -67.38 -13.28 -32.06
N TYR A 120 -67.96 -12.12 -31.74
CA TYR A 120 -69.05 -11.97 -30.78
C TYR A 120 -70.38 -12.56 -31.30
N GLU A 121 -70.73 -12.30 -32.56
CA GLU A 121 -71.94 -12.87 -33.18
C GLU A 121 -71.86 -14.39 -33.34
N LEU A 122 -70.65 -14.93 -33.41
CA LEU A 122 -70.39 -16.37 -33.58
C LEU A 122 -69.94 -17.06 -32.29
N LEU A 123 -70.22 -16.49 -31.11
CA LEU A 123 -69.82 -17.09 -29.84
C LEU A 123 -70.27 -18.56 -29.72
N PRO A 124 -69.39 -19.49 -29.31
CA PRO A 124 -69.76 -20.89 -29.19
C PRO A 124 -70.79 -21.15 -28.09
N ASP A 125 -71.67 -22.13 -28.29
CA ASP A 125 -72.62 -22.51 -27.24
C ASP A 125 -71.89 -22.96 -25.96
N PRO A 126 -72.30 -22.48 -24.76
CA PRO A 126 -71.60 -22.76 -23.51
C PRO A 126 -71.95 -24.14 -22.93
N VAL A 127 -72.18 -25.14 -23.80
CA VAL A 127 -72.61 -26.51 -23.44
C VAL A 127 -71.57 -27.31 -22.68
N ASN A 128 -70.28 -26.94 -22.77
CA ASN A 128 -69.21 -27.58 -22.01
C ASN A 128 -68.47 -26.58 -21.11
N SER A 129 -69.11 -25.47 -20.74
CA SER A 129 -68.45 -24.42 -19.96
C SER A 129 -68.12 -24.86 -18.53
N LEU A 130 -66.88 -24.64 -18.10
CA LEU A 130 -66.35 -24.88 -16.77
C LEU A 130 -66.75 -23.78 -15.77
N TYR A 131 -67.23 -22.64 -16.25
CA TYR A 131 -67.67 -21.52 -15.42
C TYR A 131 -68.73 -20.67 -16.12
N SER A 132 -69.40 -19.80 -15.34
CA SER A 132 -70.23 -18.71 -15.85
C SER A 132 -69.76 -17.37 -15.28
N LEU A 133 -70.01 -16.27 -16.00
CA LEU A 133 -69.67 -14.92 -15.58
C LEU A 133 -70.96 -14.22 -15.15
N THR A 134 -71.17 -14.03 -13.85
CA THR A 134 -72.48 -13.59 -13.31
C THR A 134 -72.52 -12.14 -12.82
N SER A 135 -71.40 -11.41 -12.87
CA SER A 135 -71.32 -10.04 -12.34
C SER A 135 -70.31 -9.19 -13.13
N PRO A 136 -70.75 -8.48 -14.20
CA PRO A 136 -72.09 -8.56 -14.80
C PRO A 136 -72.33 -9.90 -15.53
N PRO A 137 -73.60 -10.32 -15.71
CA PRO A 137 -73.94 -11.51 -16.50
C PRO A 137 -73.36 -11.39 -17.92
N LYS A 138 -72.46 -12.31 -18.30
CA LYS A 138 -71.82 -12.36 -19.62
C LYS A 138 -71.67 -13.79 -20.08
N HIS A 139 -71.63 -13.97 -21.39
CA HIS A 139 -71.33 -15.24 -21.99
C HIS A 139 -69.86 -15.63 -21.75
N ALA A 140 -69.59 -16.91 -21.43
CA ALA A 140 -68.28 -17.34 -20.94
C ALA A 140 -67.14 -17.21 -21.97
N TRP A 141 -67.48 -17.15 -23.26
CA TRP A 141 -66.55 -16.92 -24.36
C TRP A 141 -66.31 -15.43 -24.69
N GLU A 142 -66.96 -14.48 -23.99
CA GLU A 142 -66.76 -13.05 -24.29
C GLU A 142 -65.41 -12.50 -23.81
N ASP A 143 -64.94 -12.97 -22.66
CA ASP A 143 -63.70 -12.51 -22.03
C ASP A 143 -62.63 -13.61 -22.19
N ILE A 144 -61.65 -13.38 -23.08
CA ILE A 144 -60.62 -14.36 -23.45
C ILE A 144 -59.24 -13.79 -23.19
N TYR A 145 -58.36 -14.60 -22.61
CA TYR A 145 -56.95 -14.29 -22.49
C TYR A 145 -56.19 -14.86 -23.67
N ILE A 146 -55.48 -14.01 -24.42
CA ILE A 146 -54.54 -14.43 -25.45
C ILE A 146 -53.16 -14.55 -24.80
N PHE A 147 -52.56 -15.74 -24.87
CA PHE A 147 -51.22 -15.99 -24.38
C PHE A 147 -50.19 -15.68 -25.46
N LEU A 148 -49.18 -14.92 -25.09
CA LEU A 148 -48.10 -14.47 -25.96
C LEU A 148 -46.77 -15.08 -25.53
N TRP A 149 -46.01 -15.61 -26.48
CA TRP A 149 -44.62 -16.04 -26.31
C TRP A 149 -43.73 -15.10 -27.13
N HIS A 150 -42.82 -14.37 -26.47
CA HIS A 150 -42.06 -13.29 -27.13
C HIS A 150 -42.96 -12.33 -27.93
N ASP A 151 -44.07 -11.90 -27.32
CA ASP A 151 -45.07 -11.00 -27.91
C ASP A 151 -45.81 -11.53 -29.15
N LYS A 152 -45.71 -12.83 -29.47
CA LYS A 152 -46.49 -13.51 -30.51
C LYS A 152 -47.54 -14.43 -29.90
N ALA A 153 -48.76 -14.43 -30.45
CA ALA A 153 -49.84 -15.28 -29.96
C ALA A 153 -49.52 -16.78 -30.15
N VAL A 154 -49.60 -17.53 -29.05
CA VAL A 154 -49.30 -18.97 -29.01
C VAL A 154 -50.45 -19.82 -28.49
N GLY A 155 -51.49 -19.18 -27.96
CA GLY A 155 -52.71 -19.85 -27.52
C GLY A 155 -53.66 -18.88 -26.85
N MET A 156 -54.78 -19.39 -26.37
CA MET A 156 -55.77 -18.60 -25.66
C MET A 156 -56.41 -19.38 -24.51
N SER A 157 -57.06 -18.70 -23.58
CA SER A 157 -57.92 -19.34 -22.59
C SER A 157 -59.19 -19.86 -23.26
N SER A 158 -59.79 -20.90 -22.68
CA SER A 158 -61.09 -21.42 -23.10
C SER A 158 -61.97 -21.72 -21.90
N PRO A 159 -63.25 -21.32 -21.92
CA PRO A 159 -64.17 -21.65 -20.86
C PRO A 159 -64.50 -23.14 -20.79
N SER A 160 -64.25 -23.95 -21.84
CA SER A 160 -64.58 -25.37 -21.88
C SER A 160 -63.38 -26.32 -21.71
N THR A 161 -62.16 -25.80 -21.88
CA THR A 161 -60.92 -26.61 -21.84
C THR A 161 -59.77 -25.97 -21.04
N LEU A 162 -60.03 -24.85 -20.36
CA LEU A 162 -59.04 -23.97 -19.70
C LEU A 162 -58.14 -23.21 -20.68
N VAL A 163 -57.44 -23.93 -21.55
CA VAL A 163 -56.49 -23.37 -22.52
C VAL A 163 -56.54 -24.10 -23.85
N VAL A 164 -56.31 -23.35 -24.93
CA VAL A 164 -56.27 -23.83 -26.31
C VAL A 164 -54.97 -23.34 -26.93
N PRO A 165 -53.99 -24.23 -27.18
CA PRO A 165 -52.80 -23.89 -27.95
C PRO A 165 -53.17 -23.52 -29.39
N ALA A 166 -52.56 -22.46 -29.91
CA ALA A 166 -52.69 -22.10 -31.31
C ALA A 166 -52.07 -23.18 -32.20
N GLU A 167 -52.70 -23.43 -33.35
CA GLU A 167 -52.21 -24.44 -34.30
C GLU A 167 -50.86 -24.05 -34.93
N GLU A 168 -50.67 -22.75 -35.19
CA GLU A 168 -49.43 -22.17 -35.71
C GLU A 168 -48.62 -21.44 -34.63
N GLY A 169 -48.89 -21.72 -33.34
CA GLY A 169 -48.21 -21.07 -32.23
C GLY A 169 -46.76 -21.51 -32.13
N ILE A 170 -45.81 -20.57 -32.22
CA ILE A 170 -44.37 -20.87 -32.18
C ILE A 170 -43.82 -20.70 -30.75
N TRP A 171 -43.39 -21.81 -30.15
CA TRP A 171 -42.85 -21.86 -28.77
C TRP A 171 -41.32 -22.02 -28.76
N THR A 172 -40.61 -21.08 -29.38
CA THR A 172 -39.13 -21.12 -29.46
C THR A 172 -38.49 -21.31 -28.09
N ASN A 173 -37.48 -22.19 -28.02
CA ASN A 173 -36.72 -22.54 -26.81
C ASN A 173 -37.52 -23.23 -25.68
N LEU A 174 -38.78 -23.63 -25.91
CA LEU A 174 -39.51 -24.47 -24.97
C LEU A 174 -39.07 -25.94 -25.13
N PRO A 175 -38.63 -26.66 -24.07
CA PRO A 175 -38.03 -27.99 -24.23
C PRO A 175 -38.94 -29.08 -24.80
N TRP A 176 -40.26 -28.92 -24.70
CA TRP A 176 -41.28 -29.84 -25.24
C TRP A 176 -42.03 -29.23 -26.43
N TRP A 177 -41.43 -28.25 -27.09
CA TRP A 177 -41.85 -27.81 -28.41
C TRP A 177 -41.08 -28.59 -29.48
N ASN A 178 -41.80 -29.23 -30.40
CA ASN A 178 -41.20 -29.98 -31.49
C ASN A 178 -41.15 -29.12 -32.76
N ASP A 179 -39.98 -28.53 -33.02
CA ASP A 179 -39.74 -27.66 -34.19
C ASP A 179 -39.97 -28.38 -35.53
N LYS A 180 -39.85 -29.71 -35.59
CA LYS A 180 -40.06 -30.48 -36.83
C LYS A 180 -41.54 -30.65 -37.14
N THR A 181 -42.37 -30.84 -36.12
CA THR A 181 -43.82 -31.06 -36.30
C THR A 181 -44.65 -29.81 -36.10
N GLY A 182 -44.08 -28.74 -35.53
CA GLY A 182 -44.79 -27.52 -35.18
C GLY A 182 -45.84 -27.72 -34.09
N LYS A 183 -45.58 -28.63 -33.14
CA LYS A 183 -46.58 -29.03 -32.12
C LYS A 183 -45.96 -29.07 -30.73
N LEU A 184 -46.78 -28.73 -29.73
CA LEU A 184 -46.47 -28.96 -28.32
C LEU A 184 -46.59 -30.45 -27.97
N GLU A 185 -45.62 -30.96 -27.22
CA GLU A 185 -45.64 -32.29 -26.62
C GLU A 185 -45.91 -32.18 -25.12
N SER A 186 -46.24 -33.31 -24.48
CA SER A 186 -46.37 -33.35 -23.02
C SER A 186 -44.99 -33.17 -22.34
N PRO A 187 -44.87 -32.39 -21.25
CA PRO A 187 -43.57 -32.03 -20.69
C PRO A 187 -42.85 -33.16 -19.94
N HIS A 188 -43.53 -34.26 -19.60
CA HIS A 188 -43.06 -35.36 -18.75
C HIS A 188 -41.59 -35.80 -18.93
N HIS A 189 -41.13 -36.02 -20.17
CA HIS A 189 -39.75 -36.47 -20.45
C HIS A 189 -38.68 -35.38 -20.34
N ARG A 190 -39.08 -34.11 -20.19
CA ARG A 190 -38.18 -32.94 -20.16
C ARG A 190 -38.04 -32.32 -18.77
N LEU A 191 -38.85 -32.76 -17.80
CA LEU A 191 -38.85 -32.24 -16.43
C LEU A 191 -37.92 -33.03 -15.51
N ASN A 192 -37.19 -32.34 -14.62
CA ASN A 192 -36.46 -32.96 -13.52
C ASN A 192 -37.39 -33.34 -12.36
N ASN A 193 -36.88 -34.05 -11.34
CA ASN A 193 -37.70 -34.53 -10.21
C ASN A 193 -38.40 -33.39 -9.45
N THR A 194 -37.72 -32.27 -9.23
CA THR A 194 -38.29 -31.10 -8.55
C THR A 194 -39.43 -30.50 -9.36
N GLU A 195 -39.27 -30.34 -10.67
CA GLU A 195 -40.29 -29.78 -11.55
C GLU A 195 -41.48 -30.71 -11.73
N ARG A 196 -41.25 -32.03 -11.79
CA ARG A 196 -42.32 -33.02 -11.76
C ARG A 196 -43.14 -32.90 -10.49
N ALA A 197 -42.48 -32.79 -9.34
CA ALA A 197 -43.15 -32.64 -8.05
C ALA A 197 -43.93 -31.31 -7.94
N LEU A 198 -43.35 -30.20 -8.40
CA LEU A 198 -44.02 -28.90 -8.42
C LEU A 198 -45.21 -28.88 -9.37
N LEU A 199 -45.05 -29.38 -10.60
CA LEU A 199 -46.14 -29.48 -11.57
C LEU A 199 -47.25 -30.40 -11.07
N TRP A 200 -46.89 -31.52 -10.44
CA TRP A 200 -47.85 -32.44 -9.82
C TRP A 200 -48.72 -31.73 -8.77
N ARG A 201 -48.09 -30.93 -7.90
CA ARG A 201 -48.81 -30.13 -6.89
C ARG A 201 -49.64 -29.00 -7.48
N TRP A 202 -49.15 -28.37 -8.53
CA TRP A 202 -49.91 -27.34 -9.22
C TRP A 202 -51.15 -27.91 -9.89
N LEU A 203 -51.05 -29.10 -10.50
CA LEU A 203 -52.17 -29.80 -11.11
C LEU A 203 -53.19 -30.29 -10.06
N GLU A 204 -52.73 -30.70 -8.87
CA GLU A 204 -53.62 -30.99 -7.74
C GLU A 204 -54.45 -29.75 -7.36
N ASN A 205 -53.80 -28.62 -7.16
CA ASN A 205 -54.48 -27.36 -6.86
C ASN A 205 -55.41 -26.91 -8.01
N LEU A 206 -55.00 -27.10 -9.27
CA LEU A 206 -55.84 -26.82 -10.44
C LEU A 206 -57.07 -27.74 -10.46
N ARG A 207 -56.91 -29.02 -10.14
CA ARG A 207 -58.01 -29.99 -10.07
C ARG A 207 -59.01 -29.61 -8.98
N ASP A 208 -58.53 -29.22 -7.81
CA ASP A 208 -59.36 -28.80 -6.69
C ASP A 208 -60.16 -27.53 -7.02
N GLU A 209 -59.53 -26.56 -7.69
CA GLU A 209 -60.20 -25.31 -8.08
C GLU A 209 -61.26 -25.53 -9.18
N VAL A 210 -60.98 -26.39 -10.16
CA VAL A 210 -61.93 -26.78 -11.22
C VAL A 210 -63.06 -27.65 -10.66
N GLY A 211 -62.73 -28.60 -9.77
CA GLY A 211 -63.65 -29.59 -9.20
C GLY A 211 -64.35 -29.16 -7.92
N ASN A 212 -64.22 -27.89 -7.52
CA ASN A 212 -64.67 -27.37 -6.22
C ASN A 212 -66.06 -27.89 -5.83
N LYS A 213 -66.17 -28.50 -4.64
CA LYS A 213 -67.35 -29.20 -4.13
C LYS A 213 -68.63 -28.35 -4.09
N GLU A 214 -68.50 -27.03 -4.01
CA GLU A 214 -69.62 -26.09 -3.98
C GLU A 214 -70.05 -25.60 -5.38
N ASN A 215 -69.38 -26.05 -6.45
CA ASN A 215 -69.52 -25.52 -7.81
C ASN A 215 -69.51 -23.98 -7.83
N LYS A 216 -68.51 -23.40 -7.14
CA LYS A 216 -68.33 -21.96 -6.92
C LYS A 216 -68.52 -21.10 -8.18
N TYR A 217 -68.06 -21.59 -9.33
CA TYR A 217 -68.12 -20.87 -10.61
C TYR A 217 -69.30 -21.25 -11.50
N ARG A 218 -70.22 -22.08 -10.99
CA ARG A 218 -71.46 -22.52 -11.66
C ARG A 218 -71.22 -23.10 -13.06
N GLY A 219 -70.19 -23.93 -13.19
CA GLY A 219 -69.91 -24.65 -14.43
C GLY A 219 -70.81 -25.86 -14.62
N GLN A 220 -70.75 -26.45 -15.81
CA GLN A 220 -71.47 -27.67 -16.14
C GLN A 220 -70.81 -28.90 -15.51
N LYS A 221 -71.59 -29.69 -14.74
CA LYS A 221 -71.07 -30.83 -13.98
C LYS A 221 -70.33 -31.85 -14.85
N GLN A 222 -70.86 -32.17 -16.03
CA GLN A 222 -70.24 -33.13 -16.95
C GLN A 222 -68.89 -32.61 -17.46
N ALA A 223 -68.82 -31.34 -17.86
CA ALA A 223 -67.58 -30.73 -18.34
C ALA A 223 -66.51 -30.65 -17.23
N ILE A 224 -66.91 -30.27 -16.01
CA ILE A 224 -66.03 -30.26 -14.82
C ILE A 224 -65.46 -31.65 -14.53
N ASN A 225 -66.28 -32.69 -14.64
CA ASN A 225 -65.82 -34.07 -14.42
C ASN A 225 -64.87 -34.53 -15.51
N THR A 226 -65.16 -34.24 -16.79
CA THR A 226 -64.33 -34.65 -17.92
C THR A 226 -62.95 -33.97 -17.91
N ILE A 227 -62.91 -32.62 -17.85
CA ILE A 227 -61.65 -31.88 -17.78
C ILE A 227 -60.92 -32.19 -16.48
N GLY A 228 -61.67 -32.31 -15.38
CA GLY A 228 -61.15 -32.77 -14.11
C GLY A 228 -60.43 -34.11 -14.17
N GLY A 229 -61.01 -35.10 -14.85
CA GLY A 229 -60.39 -36.40 -15.08
C GLY A 229 -59.09 -36.27 -15.88
N LEU A 230 -59.08 -35.45 -16.94
CA LEU A 230 -57.87 -35.21 -17.74
C LEU A 230 -56.74 -34.52 -16.96
N ILE A 231 -57.07 -33.59 -16.06
CA ILE A 231 -56.08 -32.96 -15.15
C ILE A 231 -55.50 -34.04 -14.22
N GLU A 232 -56.35 -34.90 -13.66
CA GLU A 232 -55.93 -35.97 -12.76
C GLU A 232 -55.08 -37.04 -13.47
N ASP A 233 -55.45 -37.44 -14.69
CA ASP A 233 -54.64 -38.32 -15.53
C ASP A 233 -53.26 -37.72 -15.81
N PHE A 234 -53.21 -36.41 -16.11
CA PHE A 234 -51.94 -35.71 -16.31
C PHE A 234 -51.12 -35.68 -15.02
N ARG A 235 -51.74 -35.38 -13.88
CA ARG A 235 -51.09 -35.39 -12.57
C ARG A 235 -50.48 -36.76 -12.26
N GLN A 236 -51.26 -37.84 -12.39
CA GLN A 236 -50.81 -39.20 -12.13
C GLN A 236 -49.66 -39.63 -13.05
N SER A 237 -49.65 -39.15 -14.30
CA SER A 237 -48.56 -39.44 -15.25
C SER A 237 -47.19 -38.88 -14.82
N LEU A 238 -47.15 -37.88 -13.93
CA LEU A 238 -45.89 -37.28 -13.44
C LEU A 238 -45.26 -38.04 -12.27
N GLY A 239 -46.04 -38.92 -11.60
CA GLY A 239 -45.64 -39.66 -10.40
C GLY A 239 -46.54 -39.38 -9.20
N ASN A 240 -45.98 -39.45 -7.98
CA ASN A 240 -46.69 -39.21 -6.73
C ASN A 240 -45.81 -38.41 -5.75
N TYR A 241 -46.21 -37.19 -5.39
CA TYR A 241 -45.39 -36.27 -4.58
C TYR A 241 -46.18 -35.59 -3.44
N PRO A 242 -46.79 -36.35 -2.52
CA PRO A 242 -47.64 -35.81 -1.46
C PRO A 242 -46.87 -35.10 -0.34
N GLU A 243 -45.54 -35.07 -0.39
CA GLU A 243 -44.68 -34.34 0.55
C GLU A 243 -44.19 -33.00 -0.02
N GLN A 244 -44.26 -32.79 -1.35
CA GLN A 244 -43.84 -31.54 -1.96
C GLN A 244 -44.74 -30.40 -1.49
N ILE A 245 -44.16 -29.30 -1.01
CA ILE A 245 -44.91 -28.10 -0.64
C ILE A 245 -45.27 -27.33 -1.91
N LEU A 246 -46.53 -26.93 -2.05
CA LEU A 246 -46.97 -26.06 -3.13
C LEU A 246 -46.73 -24.60 -2.74
N THR A 247 -45.78 -23.97 -3.42
CA THR A 247 -45.62 -22.51 -3.37
C THR A 247 -46.02 -21.93 -4.72
N LEU A 248 -46.92 -20.97 -4.71
CA LEU A 248 -47.42 -20.29 -5.90
C LEU A 248 -46.81 -18.88 -5.99
N SER A 249 -46.79 -18.31 -7.19
CA SER A 249 -46.36 -16.94 -7.40
C SER A 249 -47.14 -15.96 -6.53
N ASN A 250 -46.41 -15.02 -5.91
CA ASN A 250 -47.02 -13.93 -5.14
C ASN A 250 -47.40 -12.73 -6.03
N ASN A 251 -47.04 -12.75 -7.32
CA ASN A 251 -47.38 -11.67 -8.25
C ASN A 251 -48.81 -11.86 -8.80
N PRO A 252 -49.79 -11.01 -8.43
CA PRO A 252 -51.16 -11.14 -8.91
C PRO A 252 -51.32 -10.84 -10.42
N GLN A 253 -50.32 -10.22 -11.05
CA GLN A 253 -50.26 -9.89 -12.47
C GLN A 253 -49.03 -10.53 -13.13
N PHE A 254 -48.67 -11.76 -12.75
CA PHE A 254 -47.49 -12.45 -13.28
C PHE A 254 -47.44 -12.43 -14.82
N PHE A 255 -48.57 -12.73 -15.47
CA PHE A 255 -48.72 -12.70 -16.93
C PHE A 255 -49.04 -11.30 -17.49
N GLN A 256 -48.63 -10.22 -16.81
CA GLN A 256 -48.97 -8.80 -17.06
C GLN A 256 -50.43 -8.41 -16.83
N VAL A 257 -51.38 -9.33 -17.01
CA VAL A 257 -52.79 -9.17 -16.65
C VAL A 257 -53.21 -10.28 -15.69
N PRO A 258 -54.11 -10.00 -14.73
CA PRO A 258 -54.63 -11.04 -13.86
C PRO A 258 -55.59 -11.96 -14.62
N LEU A 259 -55.30 -13.25 -14.65
CA LEU A 259 -56.23 -14.29 -15.08
C LEU A 259 -57.25 -14.48 -13.97
N ASN A 260 -58.44 -13.88 -14.08
CA ASN A 260 -59.39 -13.79 -12.96
C ASN A 260 -60.85 -14.03 -13.37
N ARG A 261 -61.07 -14.76 -14.48
CA ARG A 261 -62.39 -15.16 -14.95
C ARG A 261 -62.69 -16.61 -14.58
N GLY A 262 -63.70 -16.82 -13.73
CA GLY A 262 -64.12 -18.16 -13.32
C GLY A 262 -62.97 -19.03 -12.81
N VAL A 263 -62.90 -20.28 -13.28
CA VAL A 263 -61.84 -21.23 -12.92
C VAL A 263 -60.45 -20.85 -13.46
N LEU A 264 -60.35 -19.91 -14.42
CA LEU A 264 -59.05 -19.48 -14.97
C LEU A 264 -58.17 -18.78 -13.92
N ILE A 265 -58.76 -18.37 -12.78
CA ILE A 265 -57.98 -17.88 -11.62
C ILE A 265 -56.96 -18.89 -11.11
N ALA A 266 -57.22 -20.19 -11.31
CA ALA A 266 -56.30 -21.26 -10.98
C ALA A 266 -55.00 -21.20 -11.80
N LEU A 267 -55.06 -20.65 -13.02
CA LEU A 267 -53.92 -20.51 -13.91
C LEU A 267 -53.06 -19.28 -13.60
N ASN A 268 -53.59 -18.32 -12.83
CA ASN A 268 -52.97 -17.00 -12.65
C ASN A 268 -51.61 -17.05 -11.97
N LYS A 269 -51.38 -18.07 -11.14
CA LYS A 269 -50.18 -18.19 -10.33
C LYS A 269 -49.40 -19.43 -10.76
N PRO A 270 -48.26 -19.28 -11.47
CA PRO A 270 -47.33 -20.39 -11.68
C PRO A 270 -46.75 -20.88 -10.35
N VAL A 271 -46.14 -22.06 -10.39
CA VAL A 271 -45.35 -22.55 -9.24
C VAL A 271 -44.09 -21.72 -9.05
N LYS A 272 -43.70 -21.59 -7.79
CA LYS A 272 -42.48 -20.93 -7.35
C LYS A 272 -41.65 -21.93 -6.56
N VAL A 273 -40.33 -21.90 -6.72
CA VAL A 273 -39.43 -22.75 -5.92
C VAL A 273 -38.99 -22.02 -4.66
N GLU A 274 -38.77 -22.79 -3.59
CA GLU A 274 -38.12 -22.31 -2.38
C GLU A 274 -36.67 -21.93 -2.64
N ALA A 275 -36.20 -20.89 -1.95
CA ALA A 275 -34.83 -20.42 -2.10
C ALA A 275 -33.83 -21.46 -1.59
N LYS A 276 -32.73 -21.66 -2.33
CA LYS A 276 -31.60 -22.50 -1.93
C LYS A 276 -30.29 -21.71 -1.96
N PRO A 277 -29.24 -22.17 -1.24
CA PRO A 277 -27.91 -21.58 -1.34
C PRO A 277 -27.42 -21.57 -2.79
N SER A 278 -26.68 -20.52 -3.16
CA SER A 278 -26.10 -20.40 -4.50
C SER A 278 -25.09 -21.51 -4.77
N SER A 279 -25.14 -22.09 -5.98
CA SER A 279 -24.13 -23.00 -6.53
C SER A 279 -22.96 -22.27 -7.18
N VAL A 280 -23.13 -20.99 -7.53
CA VAL A 280 -22.12 -20.20 -8.27
C VAL A 280 -21.41 -19.16 -7.40
N ARG A 281 -21.53 -19.30 -6.07
CA ARG A 281 -20.83 -18.44 -5.12
C ARG A 281 -19.35 -18.79 -5.11
N LEU A 282 -18.49 -17.79 -5.25
CA LEU A 282 -17.05 -17.93 -5.11
C LEU A 282 -16.68 -18.32 -3.67
N ILE A 283 -15.87 -19.37 -3.53
CA ILE A 283 -15.26 -19.75 -2.26
C ILE A 283 -14.04 -18.86 -2.06
N LYS A 284 -14.12 -17.98 -1.06
CA LYS A 284 -13.09 -17.03 -0.68
C LYS A 284 -12.02 -17.66 0.20
N SER A 285 -10.83 -17.05 0.23
CA SER A 285 -9.76 -17.39 1.17
C SER A 285 -10.28 -17.37 2.62
N PRO A 286 -9.83 -18.29 3.49
CA PRO A 286 -10.23 -18.33 4.90
C PRO A 286 -10.03 -17.01 5.65
N GLU A 287 -9.02 -16.23 5.27
CA GLU A 287 -8.67 -14.94 5.88
C GLU A 287 -9.65 -13.81 5.50
N LYS A 288 -10.45 -13.96 4.44
CA LYS A 288 -11.35 -12.92 3.91
C LYS A 288 -12.76 -13.04 4.52
N THR A 289 -12.89 -12.79 5.82
CA THR A 289 -14.13 -13.07 6.57
C THR A 289 -15.24 -12.03 6.39
N ASN A 290 -14.92 -10.76 6.10
CA ASN A 290 -15.85 -9.62 6.09
C ASN A 290 -16.19 -9.05 4.70
N VAL A 291 -16.39 -9.93 3.71
CA VAL A 291 -16.85 -9.54 2.36
C VAL A 291 -18.18 -10.21 2.03
N LEU A 292 -19.05 -9.48 1.33
CA LEU A 292 -20.31 -10.00 0.78
C LEU A 292 -20.00 -11.17 -0.17
N ASP A 293 -20.92 -12.12 -0.32
CA ASP A 293 -20.74 -13.22 -1.27
C ASP A 293 -20.65 -12.70 -2.71
N LEU A 294 -19.69 -13.21 -3.49
CA LEU A 294 -19.56 -12.93 -4.93
C LEU A 294 -20.12 -14.09 -5.74
N LEU A 295 -21.07 -13.79 -6.62
CA LEU A 295 -21.69 -14.75 -7.53
C LEU A 295 -21.07 -14.61 -8.92
N ILE A 296 -20.53 -15.72 -9.46
CA ILE A 296 -19.95 -15.77 -10.79
C ILE A 296 -21.03 -16.19 -11.79
N LEU A 297 -21.43 -15.27 -12.67
CA LEU A 297 -22.50 -15.51 -13.63
C LEU A 297 -21.92 -15.96 -14.97
N ASP A 298 -22.24 -17.18 -15.36
CA ASP A 298 -21.87 -17.73 -16.66
C ASP A 298 -22.82 -18.85 -17.07
N ARG A 299 -23.33 -18.81 -18.30
CA ARG A 299 -24.25 -19.83 -18.82
C ARG A 299 -23.53 -21.16 -19.10
N GLU A 300 -22.23 -21.10 -19.36
CA GLU A 300 -21.42 -22.28 -19.69
C GLU A 300 -21.13 -23.18 -18.48
N ILE A 301 -21.38 -22.70 -17.25
CA ILE A 301 -21.25 -23.49 -16.01
C ILE A 301 -22.07 -24.79 -16.12
N SER A 302 -23.26 -24.74 -16.71
CA SER A 302 -24.11 -25.93 -16.92
C SER A 302 -23.40 -27.00 -17.75
N THR A 303 -22.78 -26.61 -18.86
CA THR A 303 -22.00 -27.51 -19.71
C THR A 303 -20.76 -28.02 -18.98
N ALA A 304 -20.03 -27.14 -18.31
CA ALA A 304 -18.78 -27.49 -17.62
C ALA A 304 -18.98 -28.49 -16.47
N TRP A 305 -20.10 -28.37 -15.74
CA TRP A 305 -20.44 -29.29 -14.66
C TRP A 305 -21.24 -30.51 -15.13
N ASN A 306 -21.57 -30.60 -16.42
CA ASN A 306 -22.48 -31.60 -16.97
C ASN A 306 -23.81 -31.64 -16.18
N GLU A 307 -24.30 -30.46 -15.81
CA GLU A 307 -25.50 -30.25 -14.99
C GLU A 307 -26.53 -29.44 -15.77
N SER A 308 -27.80 -29.77 -15.60
CA SER A 308 -28.85 -29.00 -16.27
C SER A 308 -28.98 -27.59 -15.65
N PRO A 309 -29.22 -26.51 -16.42
CA PRO A 309 -29.32 -25.14 -15.89
C PRO A 309 -30.33 -24.96 -14.75
N GLN A 310 -31.41 -25.76 -14.73
CA GLN A 310 -32.41 -25.73 -13.66
C GLN A 310 -31.94 -26.33 -12.32
N ASN A 311 -30.83 -27.06 -12.30
CA ASN A 311 -30.23 -27.61 -11.07
C ASN A 311 -29.20 -26.67 -10.44
N ILE A 312 -28.82 -25.60 -11.14
CA ILE A 312 -27.77 -24.66 -10.71
C ILE A 312 -28.46 -23.44 -10.10
N TRP A 313 -28.31 -23.29 -8.79
CA TRP A 313 -28.91 -22.19 -8.03
C TRP A 313 -28.03 -20.95 -8.11
N VAL A 314 -28.62 -19.80 -8.42
CA VAL A 314 -27.85 -18.55 -8.57
C VAL A 314 -28.07 -17.64 -7.37
N TYR A 315 -29.30 -17.19 -7.13
CA TYR A 315 -29.64 -16.35 -5.98
C TYR A 315 -31.12 -16.49 -5.62
N GLY A 316 -31.40 -16.72 -4.34
CA GLY A 316 -32.77 -16.90 -3.85
C GLY A 316 -33.50 -18.04 -4.58
N ASN A 317 -34.61 -17.71 -5.23
CA ASN A 317 -35.41 -18.66 -6.02
C ASN A 317 -35.00 -18.73 -7.51
N GLN A 318 -33.94 -18.02 -7.93
CA GLN A 318 -33.47 -18.03 -9.31
C GLN A 318 -32.46 -19.15 -9.56
N THR A 319 -32.72 -19.93 -10.61
CA THR A 319 -31.78 -20.90 -11.18
C THR A 319 -31.09 -20.31 -12.41
N LEU A 320 -30.02 -20.95 -12.89
CA LEU A 320 -29.35 -20.54 -14.13
C LEU A 320 -30.31 -20.54 -15.33
N ALA A 321 -31.32 -21.41 -15.34
CA ALA A 321 -32.35 -21.46 -16.37
C ALA A 321 -33.23 -20.20 -16.41
N SER A 322 -33.58 -19.66 -15.23
CA SER A 322 -34.43 -18.46 -15.10
C SER A 322 -33.64 -17.14 -15.05
N LEU A 323 -32.30 -17.20 -15.10
CA LEU A 323 -31.44 -16.05 -14.90
C LEU A 323 -31.55 -15.06 -16.07
N ASN A 324 -32.00 -13.85 -15.76
CA ASN A 324 -31.99 -12.72 -16.68
C ASN A 324 -30.89 -11.72 -16.31
N ILE A 325 -29.72 -11.88 -16.94
CA ILE A 325 -28.55 -11.01 -16.70
C ILE A 325 -28.83 -9.55 -17.12
N GLU A 326 -29.57 -9.33 -18.20
CA GLU A 326 -29.89 -7.97 -18.68
C GLU A 326 -30.79 -7.23 -17.67
N ALA A 327 -31.68 -7.94 -16.99
CA ALA A 327 -32.49 -7.37 -15.92
C ALA A 327 -31.63 -6.88 -14.73
N LEU A 328 -30.53 -7.58 -14.44
CA LEU A 328 -29.55 -7.20 -13.41
C LEU A 328 -28.70 -6.00 -13.86
N LYS A 329 -28.19 -6.01 -15.09
CA LYS A 329 -27.42 -4.88 -15.67
C LYS A 329 -28.21 -3.57 -15.67
N ASN A 330 -29.47 -3.65 -16.10
CA ASN A 330 -30.37 -2.49 -16.15
C ASN A 330 -30.98 -2.14 -14.79
N LYS A 331 -30.56 -2.82 -13.71
CA LYS A 331 -31.02 -2.61 -12.32
C LYS A 331 -32.55 -2.72 -12.14
N THR A 332 -33.21 -3.46 -13.01
CA THR A 332 -34.64 -3.81 -12.86
C THR A 332 -34.85 -4.90 -11.81
N ILE A 333 -33.82 -5.71 -11.58
CA ILE A 333 -33.70 -6.64 -10.45
C ILE A 333 -32.48 -6.21 -9.65
N ILE A 334 -32.62 -6.14 -8.32
CA ILE A 334 -31.52 -5.85 -7.39
C ILE A 334 -31.45 -7.01 -6.40
N TRP A 335 -30.25 -7.56 -6.22
CA TRP A 335 -29.98 -8.57 -5.21
C TRP A 335 -29.30 -7.92 -4.01
N GLU A 336 -29.90 -8.05 -2.84
CA GLU A 336 -29.37 -7.51 -1.59
C GLU A 336 -28.42 -8.51 -0.93
N GLY A 337 -27.36 -8.01 -0.30
CA GLY A 337 -26.42 -8.84 0.47
C GLY A 337 -25.43 -9.67 -0.34
N VAL A 338 -25.38 -9.51 -1.67
CA VAL A 338 -24.42 -10.19 -2.56
C VAL A 338 -23.86 -9.22 -3.61
N ARG A 339 -22.68 -9.56 -4.15
CA ARG A 339 -22.15 -8.98 -5.38
C ARG A 339 -22.23 -10.02 -6.49
N TRP A 340 -22.31 -9.59 -7.75
CA TRP A 340 -22.29 -10.48 -8.89
C TRP A 340 -21.40 -9.89 -10.00
N ILE A 341 -20.83 -10.77 -10.81
CA ILE A 341 -20.02 -10.41 -11.97
C ILE A 341 -20.17 -11.47 -13.05
N GLU A 342 -20.22 -11.09 -14.33
CA GLU A 342 -20.12 -12.08 -15.41
C GLU A 342 -18.68 -12.61 -15.48
N SER A 343 -18.50 -13.90 -15.74
CA SER A 343 -17.16 -14.53 -15.79
C SER A 343 -16.17 -13.80 -16.73
N LYS A 344 -16.65 -13.34 -17.89
CA LYS A 344 -15.86 -12.58 -18.87
C LYS A 344 -15.31 -11.24 -18.34
N ASP A 345 -15.99 -10.63 -17.37
CA ASP A 345 -15.64 -9.33 -16.79
C ASP A 345 -14.60 -9.46 -15.66
N LEU A 346 -14.22 -10.70 -15.30
CA LEU A 346 -13.06 -10.98 -14.44
C LEU A 346 -11.73 -10.74 -15.17
N PHE A 347 -11.76 -10.67 -16.50
CA PHE A 347 -10.61 -10.41 -17.35
C PHE A 347 -10.62 -8.97 -17.85
N LEU A 348 -9.44 -8.35 -17.95
CA LEU A 348 -9.33 -7.04 -18.58
C LEU A 348 -9.55 -7.15 -20.10
N PRO A 349 -10.02 -6.07 -20.77
CA PRO A 349 -10.25 -6.07 -22.21
C PRO A 349 -9.00 -6.45 -23.02
N GLU A 350 -7.85 -5.92 -22.63
CA GLU A 350 -6.55 -6.11 -23.29
C GLU A 350 -5.53 -6.76 -22.35
N PHE A 351 -4.48 -7.33 -22.93
CA PHE A 351 -3.32 -7.82 -22.22
C PHE A 351 -2.14 -6.88 -22.51
N LYS A 352 -1.74 -6.08 -21.51
CA LYS A 352 -0.53 -5.28 -21.55
C LYS A 352 0.65 -6.05 -20.95
N PHE A 353 1.83 -5.83 -21.50
CA PHE A 353 3.08 -6.44 -21.03
C PHE A 353 4.23 -5.45 -21.16
N VAL A 354 5.27 -5.62 -20.35
CA VAL A 354 6.51 -4.85 -20.43
C VAL A 354 7.46 -5.56 -21.40
N ASP A 355 7.96 -4.84 -22.40
CA ASP A 355 8.88 -5.36 -23.43
C ASP A 355 10.33 -5.46 -22.93
N LEU A 356 10.49 -5.98 -21.72
CA LEU A 356 11.76 -6.19 -21.03
C LEU A 356 11.67 -7.50 -20.23
N GLU A 357 12.74 -8.30 -20.24
CA GLU A 357 12.87 -9.50 -19.41
C GLU A 357 13.09 -9.08 -17.95
N ASP A 358 12.46 -9.81 -17.01
CA ASP A 358 12.60 -9.62 -15.56
C ASP A 358 12.37 -8.17 -15.07
N ALA A 359 11.53 -7.41 -15.78
CA ALA A 359 11.29 -5.99 -15.50
C ALA A 359 10.59 -5.72 -14.16
N LEU A 360 9.97 -6.75 -13.57
CA LEU A 360 9.20 -6.67 -12.33
C LEU A 360 9.73 -7.64 -11.27
N PRO A 361 10.96 -7.46 -10.75
CA PRO A 361 11.60 -8.41 -9.83
C PRO A 361 10.85 -8.59 -8.50
N GLY A 362 10.05 -7.60 -8.09
CA GLY A 362 9.20 -7.69 -6.90
C GLY A 362 7.82 -8.29 -7.15
N ALA A 363 7.46 -8.57 -8.42
CA ALA A 363 6.18 -9.17 -8.75
C ALA A 363 6.15 -10.66 -8.38
N PHE A 364 5.04 -11.07 -7.79
CA PHE A 364 4.73 -12.47 -7.54
C PHE A 364 3.97 -13.03 -8.75
N LEU A 365 4.72 -13.64 -9.67
CA LEU A 365 4.21 -14.22 -10.91
C LEU A 365 4.10 -15.76 -10.81
N PRO A 366 3.12 -16.38 -11.49
CA PRO A 366 3.00 -17.84 -11.53
C PRO A 366 4.31 -18.50 -12.02
N PRO A 367 4.70 -19.65 -11.44
CA PRO A 367 5.97 -20.29 -11.78
C PRO A 367 5.97 -20.79 -13.22
N GLY A 368 7.11 -20.67 -13.91
CA GLY A 368 7.32 -21.24 -15.24
C GLY A 368 6.69 -20.46 -16.39
N ILE A 369 6.21 -19.23 -16.15
CA ILE A 369 5.73 -18.35 -17.23
C ILE A 369 6.89 -18.02 -18.18
N GLN A 370 6.67 -18.27 -19.46
CA GLN A 370 7.52 -17.80 -20.54
C GLN A 370 6.64 -17.20 -21.63
N ILE A 371 6.73 -15.89 -21.81
CA ILE A 371 6.02 -15.16 -22.85
C ILE A 371 7.10 -14.55 -23.75
N ASN A 372 7.03 -14.87 -25.03
CA ASN A 372 7.94 -14.34 -26.03
C ASN A 372 7.23 -13.35 -26.95
N PHE A 373 7.85 -12.20 -27.17
CA PHE A 373 7.44 -11.20 -28.16
C PHE A 373 8.68 -10.81 -28.98
N ASN A 374 8.57 -10.80 -30.31
CA ASN A 374 9.70 -10.51 -31.21
C ASN A 374 11.00 -11.30 -30.95
N GLY A 375 10.89 -12.54 -30.43
CA GLY A 375 12.03 -13.39 -30.12
C GLY A 375 12.73 -13.09 -28.79
N GLN A 376 12.21 -12.14 -28.00
CA GLN A 376 12.68 -11.80 -26.67
C GLN A 376 11.63 -12.17 -25.61
N ARG A 377 12.07 -12.40 -24.38
CA ARG A 377 11.19 -12.66 -23.25
C ARG A 377 10.67 -11.34 -22.70
N VAL A 378 9.38 -11.34 -22.34
CA VAL A 378 8.68 -10.15 -21.84
C VAL A 378 8.03 -10.42 -20.49
N THR A 379 7.77 -9.35 -19.74
CA THR A 379 7.19 -9.44 -18.39
C THR A 379 5.70 -9.08 -18.41
N PRO A 380 4.77 -9.97 -18.01
CA PRO A 380 3.33 -9.69 -18.08
C PRO A 380 2.86 -8.75 -16.97
N LEU A 381 1.90 -7.88 -17.28
CA LEU A 381 0.96 -7.36 -16.28
C LEU A 381 -0.27 -8.27 -16.26
N LEU A 382 -0.70 -8.74 -15.09
CA LEU A 382 -1.79 -9.73 -15.03
C LEU A 382 -3.11 -9.07 -15.46
N PRO A 383 -3.79 -9.55 -16.53
CA PRO A 383 -4.98 -8.91 -17.08
C PRO A 383 -6.25 -9.30 -16.31
N LEU A 384 -6.24 -9.07 -15.00
CA LEU A 384 -7.33 -9.44 -14.09
C LEU A 384 -8.06 -8.22 -13.54
N ASN A 385 -9.36 -8.37 -13.33
CA ASN A 385 -10.16 -7.44 -12.56
C ASN A 385 -9.75 -7.53 -11.07
N PRO A 386 -9.42 -6.41 -10.40
CA PRO A 386 -8.95 -6.43 -9.02
C PRO A 386 -9.97 -6.92 -7.99
N ILE A 387 -11.27 -7.06 -8.36
CA ILE A 387 -12.30 -7.57 -7.46
C ILE A 387 -11.93 -8.92 -6.81
N LEU A 388 -11.19 -9.79 -7.53
CA LEU A 388 -10.77 -11.09 -7.00
C LEU A 388 -9.86 -10.97 -5.76
N LEU A 389 -9.13 -9.87 -5.59
CA LEU A 389 -8.24 -9.65 -4.44
C LEU A 389 -8.99 -9.22 -3.16
N GLU A 390 -10.28 -8.91 -3.28
CA GLU A 390 -11.18 -8.82 -2.12
C GLU A 390 -11.54 -10.21 -1.56
N TYR A 391 -11.45 -11.26 -2.39
CA TYR A 391 -11.85 -12.63 -2.05
C TYR A 391 -10.66 -13.58 -1.90
N PHE A 392 -9.56 -13.32 -2.57
CA PHE A 392 -8.34 -14.12 -2.53
C PHE A 392 -7.16 -13.34 -1.96
N THR A 393 -6.27 -14.04 -1.25
CA THR A 393 -4.89 -13.57 -1.05
C THR A 393 -4.11 -13.68 -2.36
N SER A 394 -3.00 -12.94 -2.50
CA SER A 394 -2.14 -13.05 -3.70
C SER A 394 -1.57 -14.46 -3.85
N GLU A 395 -1.26 -15.11 -2.72
CA GLU A 395 -0.76 -16.48 -2.61
C GLU A 395 -1.77 -17.54 -3.04
N GLU A 396 -3.06 -17.31 -2.78
CA GLU A 396 -4.12 -18.20 -3.24
C GLU A 396 -4.45 -17.94 -4.71
N LEU A 397 -4.67 -16.67 -5.08
CA LEU A 397 -5.04 -16.28 -6.44
C LEU A 397 -4.04 -16.80 -7.48
N ILE A 398 -2.74 -16.75 -7.19
CA ILE A 398 -1.71 -17.20 -8.13
C ILE A 398 -1.81 -18.70 -8.46
N ARG A 399 -2.31 -19.52 -7.52
CA ARG A 399 -2.49 -20.97 -7.72
C ARG A 399 -3.64 -21.27 -8.67
N HIS A 400 -4.54 -20.31 -8.86
CA HIS A 400 -5.67 -20.40 -9.76
C HIS A 400 -5.35 -19.87 -11.17
N ILE A 401 -4.18 -19.26 -11.38
CA ILE A 401 -3.80 -18.63 -12.64
C ILE A 401 -2.89 -19.54 -13.46
N GLN A 402 -3.19 -19.67 -14.76
CA GLN A 402 -2.31 -20.34 -15.73
C GLN A 402 -2.17 -19.48 -16.99
N LEU A 403 -0.93 -19.25 -17.43
CA LEU A 403 -0.61 -18.52 -18.68
C LEU A 403 0.07 -19.47 -19.65
N ASN A 404 -0.49 -19.62 -20.84
CA ASN A 404 0.08 -20.45 -21.91
C ASN A 404 0.12 -19.66 -23.22
N GLN A 405 1.31 -19.53 -23.81
CA GLN A 405 1.46 -19.00 -25.16
C GLN A 405 1.18 -20.10 -26.18
N ILE A 406 0.26 -19.84 -27.10
CA ILE A 406 -0.22 -20.78 -28.12
C ILE A 406 0.04 -20.14 -29.50
N GLN A 407 0.53 -20.92 -30.44
CA GLN A 407 0.66 -20.49 -31.83
C GLN A 407 -0.70 -20.63 -32.54
N SER A 408 -1.18 -19.56 -33.16
CA SER A 408 -2.39 -19.56 -33.97
C SER A 408 -2.08 -19.18 -35.43
N SER A 409 -3.05 -19.38 -36.33
CA SER A 409 -2.93 -18.97 -37.73
C SER A 409 -2.77 -17.46 -37.93
N GLU A 410 -3.14 -16.65 -36.94
CA GLU A 410 -3.08 -15.18 -36.96
C GLU A 410 -1.92 -14.62 -36.13
N GLY A 411 -1.02 -15.48 -35.64
CA GLY A 411 0.12 -15.10 -34.79
C GLY A 411 0.05 -15.67 -33.38
N SER A 412 0.90 -15.16 -32.50
CA SER A 412 1.01 -15.65 -31.13
C SER A 412 -0.14 -15.17 -30.26
N VAL A 413 -0.79 -16.10 -29.57
CA VAL A 413 -1.90 -15.84 -28.66
C VAL A 413 -1.50 -16.26 -27.25
N LEU A 414 -1.77 -15.43 -26.26
CA LEU A 414 -1.65 -15.78 -24.85
C LEU A 414 -3.02 -16.23 -24.33
N ARG A 415 -3.13 -17.50 -23.92
CA ARG A 415 -4.27 -17.99 -23.16
C ARG A 415 -4.05 -17.75 -21.68
N PHE A 416 -4.86 -16.88 -21.09
CA PHE A 416 -4.92 -16.68 -19.65
C PHE A 416 -6.10 -17.48 -19.09
N SER A 417 -5.84 -18.42 -18.20
CA SER A 417 -6.87 -19.28 -17.57
C SER A 417 -6.95 -19.03 -16.07
N LEU A 418 -8.17 -19.09 -15.53
CA LEU A 418 -8.48 -18.94 -14.11
C LEU A 418 -9.36 -20.11 -13.63
N ASP A 419 -8.89 -20.82 -12.61
CA ASP A 419 -9.63 -21.91 -11.96
C ASP A 419 -10.36 -21.41 -10.70
N LEU A 420 -11.66 -21.14 -10.81
CA LEU A 420 -12.44 -20.57 -9.72
C LEU A 420 -13.07 -21.65 -8.84
N PRO A 421 -12.79 -21.71 -7.52
CA PRO A 421 -13.50 -22.60 -6.61
C PRO A 421 -14.89 -22.04 -6.32
N LEU A 422 -15.95 -22.70 -6.81
CA LEU A 422 -17.35 -22.31 -6.56
C LEU A 422 -18.03 -23.27 -5.59
N SER A 423 -19.12 -22.84 -4.95
CA SER A 423 -19.88 -23.65 -4.00
C SER A 423 -20.48 -24.94 -4.59
N GLY A 424 -20.70 -24.97 -5.90
CA GLY A 424 -21.15 -26.13 -6.68
C GLY A 424 -22.56 -26.61 -6.36
N THR A 425 -23.00 -27.66 -7.06
CA THR A 425 -24.30 -28.31 -6.83
C THR A 425 -24.23 -29.35 -5.71
N ASN A 426 -23.08 -30.02 -5.56
CA ASN A 426 -22.83 -31.10 -4.59
C ASN A 426 -21.53 -30.85 -3.82
N GLY A 427 -21.42 -29.67 -3.19
CA GLY A 427 -20.20 -29.20 -2.55
C GLY A 427 -19.25 -28.49 -3.52
N THR A 428 -18.12 -28.02 -3.01
CA THR A 428 -17.18 -27.17 -3.76
C THR A 428 -16.72 -27.82 -5.06
N GLN A 429 -16.85 -27.09 -6.17
CA GLN A 429 -16.47 -27.52 -7.52
C GLN A 429 -15.68 -26.40 -8.20
N ASN A 430 -14.57 -26.75 -8.86
CA ASN A 430 -13.80 -25.79 -9.64
C ASN A 430 -14.48 -25.49 -10.98
N TYR A 431 -14.49 -24.22 -11.37
CA TYR A 431 -14.96 -23.75 -12.65
C TYR A 431 -13.83 -23.01 -13.38
N ARG A 432 -13.36 -23.61 -14.49
CA ARG A 432 -12.27 -23.06 -15.29
C ARG A 432 -12.81 -22.12 -16.36
N ILE A 433 -12.32 -20.89 -16.36
CA ILE A 433 -12.58 -19.90 -17.42
C ILE A 433 -11.26 -19.47 -18.04
N PHE A 434 -11.29 -19.03 -19.30
CA PHE A 434 -10.10 -18.52 -19.96
C PHE A 434 -10.43 -17.41 -20.95
N LYS A 435 -9.43 -16.58 -21.24
CA LYS A 435 -9.48 -15.60 -22.33
C LYS A 435 -8.19 -15.66 -23.13
N ASP A 436 -8.36 -15.64 -24.45
CA ASP A 436 -7.27 -15.64 -25.41
C ASP A 436 -6.97 -14.20 -25.84
N TYR A 437 -5.73 -13.77 -25.67
CA TYR A 437 -5.25 -12.43 -25.99
C TYR A 437 -4.24 -12.49 -27.13
N GLN A 438 -4.45 -11.69 -28.18
CA GLN A 438 -3.41 -11.47 -29.19
C GLN A 438 -2.27 -10.66 -28.58
N ILE A 439 -1.03 -11.11 -28.76
CA ILE A 439 0.17 -10.37 -28.36
C ILE A 439 0.48 -9.36 -29.47
N LYS A 440 0.29 -8.07 -29.20
CA LYS A 440 0.41 -6.98 -30.16
C LYS A 440 1.38 -5.92 -29.69
N GLU A 441 2.04 -5.25 -30.63
CA GLU A 441 2.98 -4.15 -30.36
C GLU A 441 2.31 -2.95 -29.66
N GLU A 442 1.06 -2.61 -30.02
CA GLU A 442 0.25 -1.55 -29.36
C GLU A 442 -0.05 -1.80 -27.86
N ASN A 443 0.23 -3.02 -27.39
CA ASN A 443 0.05 -3.44 -26.00
C ASN A 443 1.37 -3.58 -25.22
N ALA A 444 2.50 -3.38 -25.89
CA ALA A 444 3.82 -3.39 -25.27
C ALA A 444 4.09 -2.06 -24.56
N LEU A 445 4.63 -2.15 -23.35
CA LEU A 445 5.18 -1.02 -22.60
C LEU A 445 6.70 -1.13 -22.66
N PRO A 446 7.40 -0.21 -23.34
CA PRO A 446 8.84 -0.31 -23.51
C PRO A 446 9.62 -0.08 -22.21
N GLU A 447 9.04 0.66 -21.25
CA GLU A 447 9.75 1.10 -20.03
C GLU A 447 8.92 0.90 -18.76
N VAL A 448 9.61 0.85 -17.61
CA VAL A 448 8.99 0.73 -16.28
C VAL A 448 9.30 1.96 -15.42
N PRO A 449 8.38 2.36 -14.51
CA PRO A 449 8.65 3.46 -13.60
C PRO A 449 9.64 2.99 -12.53
N VAL A 450 10.28 3.90 -11.79
CA VAL A 450 10.92 3.55 -10.51
C VAL A 450 9.80 3.30 -9.50
N LEU A 451 9.64 2.05 -9.06
CA LEU A 451 8.57 1.63 -8.15
C LEU A 451 9.16 0.80 -6.99
N GLU A 452 9.02 1.34 -5.79
CA GLU A 452 9.60 0.79 -4.56
C GLU A 452 8.56 0.67 -3.45
N ILE A 453 8.69 -0.34 -2.60
CA ILE A 453 7.96 -0.42 -1.33
C ILE A 453 8.96 -0.51 -0.18
N TRP A 454 8.71 0.24 0.88
CA TRP A 454 9.51 0.24 2.10
C TRP A 454 8.63 0.29 3.37
N PRO A 455 8.89 -0.51 4.40
CA PRO A 455 9.86 -1.61 4.44
C PRO A 455 9.25 -2.94 3.95
N HIS A 456 10.10 -3.86 3.48
CA HIS A 456 9.76 -5.19 2.99
C HIS A 456 9.81 -6.26 4.10
N PHE A 457 8.94 -6.12 5.09
CA PHE A 457 8.67 -7.15 6.10
C PHE A 457 7.25 -6.96 6.65
N ARG A 458 6.78 -7.88 7.50
CA ARG A 458 5.60 -7.63 8.35
C ARG A 458 5.94 -7.93 9.80
N ALA A 459 5.46 -7.09 10.72
CA ALA A 459 5.64 -7.29 12.15
C ALA A 459 4.35 -6.95 12.90
N GLU A 460 4.14 -7.57 14.06
CA GLU A 460 2.98 -7.29 14.91
C GLU A 460 2.94 -5.81 15.31
N GLY A 461 1.82 -5.14 15.03
CA GLY A 461 1.63 -3.72 15.35
C GLY A 461 2.23 -2.72 14.36
N TRP A 462 3.02 -3.17 13.37
CA TRP A 462 3.62 -2.27 12.37
C TRP A 462 2.59 -1.76 11.35
N ARG A 463 2.51 -0.43 11.19
CA ARG A 463 1.51 0.28 10.37
C ARG A 463 2.08 1.41 9.50
N SER A 464 3.39 1.41 9.26
CA SER A 464 4.04 2.44 8.45
C SER A 464 4.76 1.81 7.26
N TYR A 465 4.01 1.57 6.19
CA TYR A 465 4.53 1.19 4.88
C TYR A 465 4.43 2.37 3.93
N TYR A 466 5.38 2.45 3.00
CA TYR A 466 5.47 3.52 2.02
C TYR A 466 5.74 2.91 0.65
N ALA A 467 5.03 3.36 -0.37
CA ALA A 467 5.32 3.08 -1.77
C ALA A 467 5.81 4.37 -2.44
N PHE A 468 6.86 4.26 -3.24
CA PHE A 468 7.40 5.34 -4.05
C PHE A 468 7.27 5.01 -5.52
N TYR A 469 6.82 5.98 -6.29
CA TYR A 469 6.66 5.92 -7.74
C TYR A 469 7.30 7.15 -8.38
N TYR A 470 8.05 6.94 -9.44
CA TYR A 470 8.52 7.97 -10.37
C TYR A 470 8.49 7.43 -11.79
N ASP A 471 7.85 8.18 -12.70
CA ASP A 471 7.67 7.77 -14.11
C ASP A 471 8.94 7.78 -14.97
N ALA A 472 10.10 8.14 -14.40
CA ALA A 472 11.37 8.26 -15.12
C ALA A 472 11.32 9.18 -16.35
N GLU A 473 10.37 10.13 -16.37
CA GLU A 473 10.06 11.00 -17.52
C GLU A 473 9.59 10.27 -18.79
N PHE A 474 9.25 8.99 -18.71
CA PHE A 474 8.79 8.18 -19.86
C PHE A 474 7.33 8.47 -20.28
N GLY A 475 6.52 9.03 -19.38
CA GLY A 475 5.16 9.44 -19.71
C GLY A 475 4.23 8.28 -20.13
N ASP A 476 3.96 8.14 -21.43
CA ASP A 476 3.06 7.10 -22.00
C ASP A 476 3.77 5.76 -22.23
N GLU A 477 5.09 5.79 -22.27
CA GLU A 477 5.95 4.61 -22.49
C GLU A 477 6.01 3.70 -21.23
N THR A 478 5.34 4.10 -20.16
CA THR A 478 5.27 3.40 -18.88
C THR A 478 3.85 3.46 -18.27
N PHE A 479 3.65 2.87 -17.09
CA PHE A 479 2.35 2.79 -16.41
C PHE A 479 2.30 3.58 -15.11
N GLN A 480 1.12 4.12 -14.76
CA GLN A 480 0.84 4.72 -13.46
C GLN A 480 0.43 3.65 -12.43
N VAL A 481 0.44 4.00 -11.15
CA VAL A 481 0.10 3.06 -10.07
C VAL A 481 -0.99 3.57 -9.15
N ASN A 482 -1.88 2.65 -8.75
CA ASN A 482 -2.83 2.87 -7.68
C ASN A 482 -2.71 1.73 -6.66
N LEU A 483 -2.61 2.09 -5.38
CA LEU A 483 -2.57 1.15 -4.26
C LEU A 483 -3.90 1.24 -3.50
N PRO A 484 -4.79 0.23 -3.57
CA PRO A 484 -6.16 0.37 -3.05
C PRO A 484 -6.26 0.60 -1.54
N SER A 485 -5.28 0.12 -0.77
CA SER A 485 -5.18 0.35 0.68
C SER A 485 -4.44 1.66 1.04
N ALA A 486 -4.20 2.54 0.06
CA ALA A 486 -3.55 3.83 0.28
C ALA A 486 -4.37 4.68 1.25
N ARG A 487 -3.73 5.19 2.29
CA ARG A 487 -4.32 6.18 3.19
C ARG A 487 -4.15 7.59 2.63
N GLU A 488 -2.92 7.92 2.25
CA GLU A 488 -2.51 9.30 1.95
C GLU A 488 -1.57 9.33 0.72
N PRO A 489 -2.09 9.17 -0.51
CA PRO A 489 -1.26 9.33 -1.70
C PRO A 489 -0.88 10.81 -1.89
N HIS A 490 0.41 11.12 -1.99
CA HIS A 490 0.96 12.44 -2.34
C HIS A 490 1.50 12.38 -3.76
N LEU A 491 0.76 12.95 -4.72
CA LEU A 491 1.17 13.04 -6.11
C LEU A 491 1.70 14.45 -6.39
N PHE A 492 2.86 14.54 -7.02
CA PHE A 492 3.47 15.83 -7.38
C PHE A 492 4.29 15.73 -8.67
N LYS A 493 4.65 16.87 -9.24
CA LYS A 493 5.53 16.98 -10.39
C LYS A 493 6.78 17.76 -10.03
N ASP A 494 7.91 17.34 -10.57
CA ASP A 494 9.17 18.07 -10.49
C ASP A 494 9.90 17.91 -11.84
N GLY A 495 10.20 19.04 -12.49
CA GLY A 495 10.62 19.05 -13.89
C GLY A 495 9.57 18.42 -14.81
N ARG A 496 9.98 17.44 -15.62
CA ARG A 496 9.07 16.65 -16.48
C ARG A 496 8.57 15.37 -15.80
N GLY A 497 9.13 15.04 -14.63
CA GLY A 497 8.83 13.82 -13.90
C GLY A 497 7.52 13.89 -13.11
N SER A 498 6.81 12.76 -13.06
CA SER A 498 5.65 12.56 -12.21
C SER A 498 6.00 11.63 -11.06
N TYR A 499 5.71 12.05 -9.84
CA TYR A 499 6.08 11.35 -8.62
C TYR A 499 4.85 11.05 -7.75
N GLN A 500 4.93 9.96 -7.00
CA GLN A 500 3.94 9.63 -5.98
C GLN A 500 4.60 8.95 -4.77
N ILE A 501 4.33 9.46 -3.57
CA ILE A 501 4.66 8.80 -2.30
C ILE A 501 3.34 8.41 -1.63
N THR A 502 3.19 7.14 -1.27
CA THR A 502 1.93 6.62 -0.69
C THR A 502 2.19 5.89 0.60
N ARG A 503 1.54 6.30 1.69
CA ARG A 503 1.57 5.59 2.97
C ARG A 503 0.43 4.59 3.06
N LEU A 504 0.75 3.41 3.58
CA LEU A 504 -0.18 2.32 3.87
C LEU A 504 -0.01 1.82 5.31
N GLU A 505 -1.09 1.35 5.91
CA GLU A 505 -1.08 0.73 7.25
C GLU A 505 -0.84 -0.78 7.20
N GLU A 506 -0.97 -1.39 6.02
CA GLU A 506 -0.72 -2.80 5.79
C GLU A 506 0.18 -2.94 4.56
N PHE A 507 1.00 -4.00 4.55
CA PHE A 507 1.83 -4.30 3.39
C PHE A 507 0.93 -4.57 2.18
N PRO A 508 1.13 -3.89 1.04
CA PRO A 508 0.25 -4.05 -0.12
C PRO A 508 0.39 -5.46 -0.71
N SER A 509 -0.73 -6.16 -0.92
CA SER A 509 -0.72 -7.48 -1.58
C SER A 509 -0.68 -7.37 -3.10
N TYR A 510 -0.95 -6.18 -3.66
CA TYR A 510 -0.91 -5.91 -5.09
C TYR A 510 -0.80 -4.42 -5.39
N ILE A 511 -0.45 -4.12 -6.64
CA ILE A 511 -0.46 -2.79 -7.23
C ILE A 511 -1.32 -2.83 -8.50
N ASN A 512 -2.23 -1.87 -8.62
CA ASN A 512 -3.04 -1.70 -9.82
C ASN A 512 -2.30 -0.78 -10.81
N CYS A 513 -1.91 -1.31 -11.96
CA CYS A 513 -1.28 -0.54 -13.03
C CYS A 513 -2.35 0.15 -13.87
N GLN A 514 -2.15 1.44 -14.12
CA GLN A 514 -3.11 2.30 -14.80
C GLN A 514 -2.49 3.01 -16.01
N ASP A 515 -3.32 3.28 -17.02
CA ASP A 515 -2.99 4.22 -18.09
C ASP A 515 -3.18 5.69 -17.64
N ARG A 516 -2.95 6.65 -18.55
CA ARG A 516 -3.16 8.09 -18.27
C ARG A 516 -4.61 8.46 -17.95
N ASP A 517 -5.57 7.69 -18.44
CA ASP A 517 -7.00 7.86 -18.17
C ASP A 517 -7.42 7.21 -16.83
N ARG A 518 -6.45 6.70 -16.05
CA ARG A 518 -6.64 5.97 -14.80
C ARG A 518 -7.43 4.68 -14.96
N ARG A 519 -7.46 4.10 -16.16
CA ARG A 519 -8.07 2.80 -16.42
C ARG A 519 -7.07 1.72 -16.05
N THR A 520 -7.57 0.65 -15.43
CA THR A 520 -6.74 -0.51 -15.06
C THR A 520 -6.29 -1.23 -16.32
N ILE A 521 -4.97 -1.34 -16.50
CA ILE A 521 -4.35 -2.04 -17.64
C ILE A 521 -3.69 -3.36 -17.25
N GLY A 522 -3.52 -3.61 -15.94
CA GLY A 522 -3.04 -4.88 -15.41
C GLY A 522 -2.72 -4.78 -13.93
N LEU A 523 -2.40 -5.92 -13.32
CA LEU A 523 -2.06 -6.01 -11.90
C LEU A 523 -0.64 -6.56 -11.72
N ILE A 524 0.05 -6.02 -10.71
CA ILE A 524 1.26 -6.61 -10.14
C ILE A 524 0.87 -7.19 -8.79
N LEU A 525 0.88 -8.52 -8.66
CA LEU A 525 0.71 -9.17 -7.36
C LEU A 525 2.02 -9.10 -6.60
N LEU A 526 1.93 -8.92 -5.29
CA LEU A 526 3.08 -8.92 -4.39
C LEU A 526 2.93 -10.08 -3.42
N ARG A 527 4.05 -10.73 -3.13
CA ARG A 527 4.10 -11.77 -2.11
C ARG A 527 4.06 -11.10 -0.74
N THR A 528 3.13 -11.52 0.10
CA THR A 528 3.01 -11.05 1.47
C THR A 528 4.16 -11.60 2.30
N PRO A 529 4.99 -10.76 2.95
CA PRO A 529 6.03 -11.25 3.84
C PRO A 529 5.46 -12.02 5.03
N GLU A 530 6.27 -12.93 5.59
CA GLU A 530 5.90 -13.61 6.83
C GLU A 530 5.78 -12.61 7.99
N LEU A 531 4.87 -12.89 8.92
CA LEU A 531 4.66 -12.05 10.09
C LEU A 531 5.72 -12.35 11.15
N ASN A 532 6.66 -11.43 11.33
CA ASN A 532 7.66 -11.47 12.38
C ASN A 532 7.01 -11.29 13.76
N ARG A 533 7.31 -12.20 14.68
CA ARG A 533 6.88 -12.12 16.09
C ARG A 533 8.00 -11.56 16.95
N SER A 534 7.81 -10.32 17.38
CA SER A 534 8.81 -9.59 18.15
C SER A 534 8.92 -10.09 19.59
N THR A 535 10.13 -10.46 20.01
CA THR A 535 10.44 -10.93 21.38
C THR A 535 11.73 -10.35 21.95
N GLY A 536 12.62 -9.81 21.10
CA GLY A 536 13.90 -9.25 21.52
C GLY A 536 13.80 -7.84 22.10
N SER A 537 14.91 -7.38 22.66
CA SER A 537 15.10 -6.01 23.13
C SER A 537 16.45 -5.50 22.65
N TRP A 538 16.51 -4.25 22.20
CA TRP A 538 17.75 -3.56 21.85
C TRP A 538 17.98 -2.37 22.77
N ARG A 539 19.25 -2.10 23.07
CA ARG A 539 19.68 -0.79 23.58
C ARG A 539 20.39 -0.07 22.43
N VAL A 540 19.90 1.11 22.06
CA VAL A 540 20.38 1.86 20.89
C VAL A 540 20.97 3.19 21.33
N GLY A 541 22.26 3.39 21.05
CA GLY A 541 22.99 4.60 21.31
C GLY A 541 22.99 5.49 20.08
N VAL A 542 22.53 6.72 20.22
CA VAL A 542 22.51 7.71 19.13
C VAL A 542 23.41 8.89 19.52
N ASP A 543 24.46 9.08 18.73
CA ASP A 543 25.32 10.26 18.79
C ASP A 543 24.91 11.21 17.65
N PHE A 544 24.05 12.18 17.97
CA PHE A 544 23.56 13.17 17.02
C PHE A 544 24.51 14.38 16.94
N GLY A 545 25.44 14.33 15.98
CA GLY A 545 26.46 15.36 15.77
C GLY A 545 26.10 16.40 14.71
N THR A 546 26.83 17.51 14.71
CA THR A 546 26.62 18.63 13.77
C THR A 546 26.87 18.23 12.32
N SER A 547 27.98 17.52 12.08
CA SER A 547 28.37 17.04 10.74
C SER A 547 27.88 15.62 10.47
N PHE A 548 28.01 14.74 11.47
CA PHE A 548 27.74 13.31 11.34
C PHE A 548 26.98 12.77 12.55
N THR A 549 26.06 11.84 12.29
CA THR A 549 25.27 11.12 13.27
C THR A 549 25.67 9.65 13.29
N ASN A 550 26.02 9.10 14.46
CA ASN A 550 26.40 7.69 14.58
C ASN A 550 25.43 6.88 15.45
N ILE A 551 25.40 5.58 15.22
CA ILE A 551 24.43 4.67 15.82
C ILE A 551 25.10 3.35 16.20
N TYR A 552 24.95 2.97 17.46
CA TYR A 552 25.40 1.67 17.96
C TYR A 552 24.26 0.94 18.63
N VAL A 553 24.30 -0.38 18.60
CA VAL A 553 23.29 -1.24 19.20
C VAL A 553 23.95 -2.27 20.10
N ASN A 554 23.37 -2.48 21.28
CA ASN A 554 23.69 -3.59 22.16
C ASN A 554 22.55 -4.63 22.10
N ARG A 555 22.89 -5.81 21.60
CA ARG A 555 22.01 -6.96 21.39
C ARG A 555 22.37 -8.06 22.38
N LYS A 556 21.85 -7.96 23.61
CA LYS A 556 22.11 -8.93 24.70
C LYS A 556 23.62 -9.12 24.99
N GLY A 557 24.36 -8.02 25.11
CA GLY A 557 25.80 -7.99 25.42
C GLY A 557 26.70 -7.84 24.20
N VAL A 558 26.18 -8.07 22.98
CA VAL A 558 26.95 -7.83 21.74
C VAL A 558 26.77 -6.37 21.33
N VAL A 559 27.86 -5.58 21.41
CA VAL A 559 27.91 -4.17 21.03
C VAL A 559 28.57 -4.00 19.67
N GLU A 560 27.81 -3.45 18.72
CA GLU A 560 28.22 -3.25 17.33
C GLU A 560 27.59 -1.98 16.73
N SER A 561 28.23 -1.43 15.68
CA SER A 561 27.63 -0.38 14.86
C SER A 561 26.38 -0.92 14.17
N LEU A 562 25.32 -0.13 14.06
CA LEU A 562 24.05 -0.60 13.51
C LEU A 562 24.20 -0.93 12.00
N PRO A 563 23.97 -2.17 11.55
CA PRO A 563 24.04 -2.49 10.12
C PRO A 563 22.85 -1.85 9.38
N LEU A 564 23.12 -0.87 8.52
CA LEU A 564 22.11 -0.18 7.71
C LEU A 564 21.77 -1.01 6.45
N GLN A 565 20.98 -2.05 6.64
CA GLN A 565 20.52 -2.93 5.56
C GLN A 565 19.37 -2.29 4.76
N SER A 566 19.31 -2.57 3.46
CA SER A 566 18.16 -2.16 2.65
C SER A 566 16.93 -2.96 3.04
N LEU A 567 15.83 -2.25 3.29
CA LEU A 567 14.51 -2.84 3.54
C LEU A 567 13.56 -2.62 2.36
N HIS A 568 14.10 -2.35 1.17
CA HIS A 568 13.30 -2.12 -0.02
C HIS A 568 12.78 -3.43 -0.61
N LEU A 569 11.53 -3.40 -1.08
CA LEU A 569 11.07 -4.28 -2.15
C LEU A 569 11.14 -3.49 -3.44
N LYS A 570 12.15 -3.81 -4.25
CA LYS A 570 12.28 -3.31 -5.61
C LYS A 570 11.21 -3.96 -6.48
N VAL A 571 10.16 -3.21 -6.84
CA VAL A 571 9.04 -3.76 -7.62
C VAL A 571 9.39 -3.80 -9.10
N THR A 572 10.06 -2.77 -9.61
CA THR A 572 10.47 -2.61 -11.01
C THR A 572 11.99 -2.51 -11.15
N GLU A 573 12.53 -3.00 -12.27
CA GLU A 573 13.95 -2.95 -12.59
C GLU A 573 14.28 -1.73 -13.47
N VAL A 574 14.79 -0.66 -12.85
CA VAL A 574 15.29 0.55 -13.53
C VAL A 574 16.79 0.68 -13.30
N GLN A 575 17.51 1.22 -14.29
CA GLN A 575 18.95 1.47 -14.21
C GLN A 575 19.34 2.26 -12.96
N ILE A 576 20.47 1.85 -12.34
CA ILE A 576 20.95 2.37 -11.06
C ILE A 576 21.22 3.89 -11.10
N ASP A 577 21.67 4.41 -12.25
CA ASP A 577 21.99 5.82 -12.47
C ASP A 577 20.75 6.71 -12.48
N THR A 578 19.58 6.16 -12.77
CA THR A 578 18.28 6.83 -12.62
C THR A 578 17.73 6.59 -11.22
N ARG A 579 17.77 5.35 -10.74
CA ARG A 579 17.09 4.93 -9.51
C ARG A 579 17.73 5.49 -8.22
N ASN A 580 19.04 5.40 -8.05
CA ASN A 580 19.69 5.85 -6.81
C ASN A 580 19.55 7.36 -6.55
N PRO A 581 19.84 8.26 -7.52
CA PRO A 581 19.67 9.69 -7.27
C PRO A 581 18.24 10.05 -6.85
N VAL A 582 17.22 9.44 -7.49
CA VAL A 582 15.83 9.76 -7.14
C VAL A 582 15.46 9.25 -5.76
N LEU A 583 15.95 8.07 -5.36
CA LEU A 583 15.70 7.54 -4.01
C LEU A 583 16.39 8.38 -2.93
N PHE A 584 17.64 8.81 -3.18
CA PHE A 584 18.37 9.70 -2.24
C PHE A 584 17.70 11.05 -2.08
N GLU A 585 17.09 11.56 -3.15
CA GLU A 585 16.45 12.87 -3.13
C GLU A 585 15.00 12.85 -2.68
N TYR A 586 14.19 11.85 -3.08
CA TYR A 586 12.73 11.83 -2.92
C TYR A 586 12.19 10.74 -1.98
N PHE A 587 12.99 9.75 -1.59
CA PHE A 587 12.48 8.63 -0.79
C PHE A 587 13.50 8.11 0.24
N VAL A 588 13.30 6.89 0.75
CA VAL A 588 14.28 6.21 1.61
C VAL A 588 15.44 5.75 0.74
N PRO A 589 16.69 6.04 1.14
CA PRO A 589 17.86 5.53 0.43
C PRO A 589 17.95 4.01 0.58
N GLU A 590 18.09 3.32 -0.54
CA GLU A 590 18.30 1.87 -0.53
C GLU A 590 19.75 1.46 -0.24
N SER A 591 20.67 2.40 -0.35
CA SER A 591 22.09 2.22 -0.13
C SER A 591 22.66 3.47 0.53
N PHE A 592 23.72 3.28 1.31
CA PHE A 592 24.38 4.34 2.05
C PHE A 592 25.83 4.43 1.59
N ILE A 593 26.38 5.66 1.59
CA ILE A 593 27.73 5.92 1.08
C ILE A 593 28.67 6.23 2.26
N PRO A 594 29.82 5.54 2.39
CA PRO A 594 30.27 4.43 1.55
C PRO A 594 29.56 3.09 1.92
N PRO A 595 29.40 2.14 0.98
CA PRO A 595 28.61 0.91 1.21
C PRO A 595 29.18 -0.03 2.29
N ASP A 596 30.49 -0.06 2.47
CA ASP A 596 31.21 -0.93 3.40
C ASP A 596 31.21 -0.39 4.84
N LYS A 597 31.24 0.95 5.01
CA LYS A 597 31.16 1.63 6.30
C LYS A 597 30.18 2.82 6.24
N PRO A 598 28.86 2.55 6.19
CA PRO A 598 27.85 3.58 5.95
C PRO A 598 27.64 4.51 7.15
N LEU A 599 27.96 4.05 8.36
CA LEU A 599 27.96 4.88 9.56
C LEU A 599 29.36 5.46 9.83
N PRO A 600 29.44 6.70 10.33
CA PRO A 600 28.33 7.58 10.74
C PRO A 600 27.61 8.23 9.54
N LEU A 601 26.31 8.51 9.62
CA LEU A 601 25.54 9.18 8.55
C LEU A 601 25.83 10.69 8.51
N SER A 602 25.84 11.31 7.34
CA SER A 602 25.87 12.78 7.25
C SER A 602 24.58 13.36 7.84
N SER A 603 24.69 14.38 8.69
CA SER A 603 23.55 15.06 9.31
C SER A 603 22.90 16.05 8.33
N ILE A 604 22.36 15.52 7.23
CA ILE A 604 21.78 16.28 6.11
C ILE A 604 20.37 15.73 5.81
N LEU A 605 19.43 16.63 5.55
CA LEU A 605 18.05 16.31 5.22
C LEU A 605 17.71 16.84 3.83
N THR A 606 16.95 16.09 3.04
CA THR A 606 16.31 16.60 1.82
C THR A 606 14.81 16.74 2.06
N ILE A 607 14.25 17.84 1.57
CA ILE A 607 12.81 18.16 1.60
C ILE A 607 12.21 18.25 0.19
N ARG A 608 12.91 17.75 -0.84
CA ARG A 608 12.50 17.91 -2.26
C ARG A 608 11.15 17.26 -2.56
N GLY A 609 10.17 17.96 -3.10
CA GLY A 609 8.84 17.35 -3.31
C GLY A 609 8.07 17.07 -2.01
N ASN A 610 8.37 17.80 -0.94
CA ASN A 610 7.56 17.80 0.29
C ASN A 610 6.09 18.16 0.01
N THR A 611 5.23 17.95 1.01
CA THR A 611 3.79 18.20 0.87
C THR A 611 3.42 19.66 1.14
N HIS A 612 4.39 20.52 1.43
CA HIS A 612 4.19 21.87 1.97
C HIS A 612 3.21 21.90 3.17
N SER A 613 3.29 20.88 4.03
CA SER A 613 2.43 20.77 5.21
C SER A 613 2.60 21.99 6.14
N PRO A 614 1.53 22.45 6.82
CA PRO A 614 1.63 23.52 7.80
C PRO A 614 2.63 23.19 8.92
N GLN A 615 3.24 24.22 9.49
CA GLN A 615 4.21 24.05 10.56
C GLN A 615 3.63 23.25 11.74
N GLY A 616 4.36 22.23 12.19
CA GLY A 616 3.96 21.30 13.24
C GLY A 616 3.21 20.06 12.73
N LYS A 617 2.82 20.00 11.45
CA LYS A 617 2.13 18.84 10.83
C LYS A 617 2.99 18.07 9.82
N GLU A 618 4.27 18.42 9.70
CA GLU A 618 5.22 17.75 8.83
C GLU A 618 5.40 16.29 9.24
N ARG A 619 5.56 15.41 8.25
CA ARG A 619 5.66 13.96 8.43
C ARG A 619 6.98 13.42 7.90
N PRO A 620 7.58 12.41 8.54
CA PRO A 620 8.77 11.74 8.01
C PRO A 620 8.48 11.12 6.64
N ILE A 621 9.52 10.98 5.80
CA ILE A 621 9.49 10.49 4.40
C ILE A 621 8.85 11.48 3.41
N TYR A 622 7.67 12.02 3.74
CA TYR A 622 6.99 13.01 2.92
C TYR A 622 7.70 14.35 2.92
N ASP A 623 7.85 14.94 4.11
CA ASP A 623 8.28 16.33 4.26
C ASP A 623 9.77 16.48 4.56
N GLY A 624 10.43 15.39 4.94
CA GLY A 624 11.86 15.34 5.15
C GLY A 624 12.37 13.91 5.28
N ARG A 625 13.55 13.65 4.74
CA ARG A 625 14.27 12.38 4.82
C ARG A 625 15.77 12.57 4.82
N ILE A 626 16.47 11.54 5.27
CA ILE A 626 17.93 11.52 5.41
C ILE A 626 18.48 11.54 3.99
N TYR A 627 19.32 12.53 3.70
CA TYR A 627 19.99 12.64 2.43
C TYR A 627 21.33 11.89 2.49
N VAL A 628 21.60 11.05 1.50
CA VAL A 628 22.88 10.34 1.36
C VAL A 628 23.73 11.08 0.32
N PRO A 629 24.69 11.93 0.76
CA PRO A 629 25.45 12.75 -0.16
C PRO A 629 26.46 11.92 -0.97
N ASP A 630 26.36 12.09 -2.28
CA ASP A 630 27.32 11.57 -3.26
C ASP A 630 28.39 12.62 -3.57
N ARG A 631 29.66 12.19 -3.70
CA ARG A 631 30.81 13.07 -3.96
C ARG A 631 30.54 14.08 -5.09
N ASN A 632 30.04 13.60 -6.22
CA ASN A 632 29.98 14.34 -7.47
C ASN A 632 28.65 15.11 -7.63
N ARG A 633 27.56 14.58 -7.06
CA ARG A 633 26.21 15.15 -7.22
C ARG A 633 25.80 16.07 -6.08
N PHE A 634 26.39 15.93 -4.88
CA PHE A 634 25.97 16.71 -3.73
C PHE A 634 26.19 18.21 -3.92
N LYS A 635 25.09 18.96 -3.88
CA LYS A 635 25.02 20.43 -3.96
C LYS A 635 24.28 20.95 -2.73
N PRO A 636 24.99 21.37 -1.66
CA PRO A 636 24.35 21.84 -0.43
C PRO A 636 23.57 23.16 -0.60
N GLN A 637 23.79 23.89 -1.69
CA GLN A 637 23.15 25.18 -1.96
C GLN A 637 21.73 25.08 -2.55
N GLU A 638 21.26 23.88 -2.89
CA GLU A 638 19.90 23.69 -3.39
C GLU A 638 18.89 23.97 -2.26
N ASP A 639 17.80 24.67 -2.58
CA ASP A 639 16.83 25.17 -1.58
C ASP A 639 16.10 24.05 -0.81
N TRP A 640 16.14 22.82 -1.31
CA TRP A 640 15.56 21.64 -0.67
C TRP A 640 16.55 20.80 0.13
N ILE A 641 17.80 21.25 0.27
CA ILE A 641 18.82 20.61 1.08
C ILE A 641 19.01 21.39 2.37
N GLU A 642 18.73 20.72 3.49
CA GLU A 642 18.89 21.27 4.83
C GLU A 642 20.16 20.72 5.46
N THR A 643 21.09 21.62 5.78
CA THR A 643 22.36 21.34 6.46
C THR A 643 22.33 21.94 7.87
N ASP A 644 23.38 21.73 8.68
CA ASP A 644 23.48 22.29 10.04
C ASP A 644 22.27 22.00 10.94
N LEU A 645 21.71 20.80 10.81
CA LEU A 645 20.49 20.36 11.48
C LEU A 645 20.56 20.44 13.01
N LYS A 646 21.75 20.50 13.60
CA LYS A 646 21.96 20.59 15.05
C LYS A 646 21.63 22.03 15.53
N TRP A 647 20.45 22.21 16.12
CA TRP A 647 19.97 23.39 16.89
C TRP A 647 19.56 24.66 16.13
N THR A 648 19.78 24.77 14.83
CA THR A 648 19.44 25.99 14.06
C THR A 648 18.06 25.91 13.41
N ASN A 649 17.72 24.75 12.81
CA ASN A 649 16.43 24.48 12.18
C ASN A 649 15.68 23.35 12.93
N LEU A 650 14.83 23.72 13.89
CA LEU A 650 14.10 22.75 14.73
C LEU A 650 13.18 21.82 13.92
N VAL A 651 12.61 22.29 12.81
CA VAL A 651 11.71 21.47 11.97
C VAL A 651 12.53 20.41 11.22
N ALA A 652 13.60 20.81 10.54
CA ALA A 652 14.47 19.88 9.81
C ALA A 652 15.17 18.89 10.77
N ASN A 653 15.58 19.38 11.95
CA ASN A 653 16.10 18.54 13.03
C ASN A 653 15.13 17.41 13.42
N ARG A 654 13.87 17.77 13.71
CA ARG A 654 12.83 16.82 14.10
C ARG A 654 12.56 15.82 12.98
N LEU A 655 12.45 16.26 11.72
CA LEU A 655 12.21 15.37 10.57
C LEU A 655 13.37 14.38 10.36
N PHE A 656 14.62 14.83 10.53
CA PHE A 656 15.79 13.95 10.44
C PHE A 656 15.76 12.88 11.52
N LEU A 657 15.51 13.26 12.77
CA LEU A 657 15.42 12.31 13.88
C LEU A 657 14.21 11.37 13.73
N GLN A 658 13.05 11.85 13.29
CA GLN A 658 11.87 11.02 13.04
C GLN A 658 12.15 9.97 11.96
N HIS A 659 12.76 10.35 10.84
CA HIS A 659 13.14 9.39 9.81
C HIS A 659 14.21 8.40 10.32
N LEU A 660 15.23 8.89 11.02
CA LEU A 660 16.27 8.05 11.63
C LEU A 660 15.65 7.02 12.59
N GLY A 661 14.79 7.47 13.51
CA GLY A 661 14.10 6.64 14.47
C GLY A 661 13.19 5.61 13.79
N LEU A 662 12.46 6.00 12.74
CA LEU A 662 11.62 5.09 11.96
C LEU A 662 12.48 4.03 11.24
N HIS A 663 13.61 4.42 10.68
CA HIS A 663 14.54 3.50 9.99
C HIS A 663 15.17 2.51 10.97
N ILE A 664 15.65 2.96 12.14
CA ILE A 664 16.15 2.10 13.21
C ILE A 664 15.05 1.14 13.69
N SER A 665 13.81 1.64 13.84
CA SER A 665 12.66 0.82 14.26
C SER A 665 12.31 -0.24 13.23
N ALA A 666 12.44 0.08 11.94
CA ALA A 666 12.23 -0.88 10.85
C ALA A 666 13.27 -2.00 10.88
N LEU A 667 14.55 -1.67 11.08
CA LEU A 667 15.63 -2.64 11.27
C LEU A 667 15.40 -3.50 12.53
N ALA A 668 14.93 -2.89 13.62
CA ALA A 668 14.60 -3.59 14.86
C ALA A 668 13.43 -4.58 14.65
N ALA A 669 12.37 -4.16 13.98
CA ALA A 669 11.22 -5.02 13.65
C ALA A 669 11.61 -6.20 12.75
N GLN A 670 12.45 -5.99 11.74
CA GLN A 670 12.98 -7.06 10.89
C GLN A 670 13.79 -8.08 11.71
N ASN A 671 14.45 -7.63 12.78
CA ASN A 671 15.23 -8.45 13.70
C ASN A 671 14.42 -8.95 14.92
N ASN A 672 13.08 -8.98 14.82
CA ASN A 672 12.16 -9.50 15.85
C ASN A 672 12.29 -8.79 17.22
N VAL A 673 12.55 -7.49 17.23
CA VAL A 673 12.66 -6.67 18.45
C VAL A 673 11.30 -6.10 18.82
N LYS A 674 10.92 -6.24 20.10
CA LYS A 674 9.67 -5.70 20.67
C LYS A 674 9.90 -4.42 21.46
N GLN A 675 11.12 -4.22 21.97
CA GLN A 675 11.46 -3.07 22.81
C GLN A 675 12.79 -2.46 22.40
N VAL A 676 12.84 -1.14 22.33
CA VAL A 676 14.07 -0.36 22.10
C VAL A 676 14.26 0.59 23.27
N GLN A 677 15.35 0.42 24.01
CA GLN A 677 15.85 1.40 24.99
C GLN A 677 16.77 2.39 24.28
N TRP A 678 16.35 3.65 24.21
CA TRP A 678 17.17 4.72 23.64
C TRP A 678 18.21 5.19 24.66
N CYS A 679 19.43 5.39 24.18
CA CYS A 679 20.54 6.00 24.92
C CYS A 679 21.03 7.19 24.10
N LEU A 680 21.03 8.37 24.69
CA LEU A 680 21.24 9.63 23.99
C LEU A 680 22.37 10.40 24.67
N SER A 681 23.23 11.01 23.85
CA SER A 681 24.25 11.95 24.32
C SER A 681 23.85 13.40 24.08
N TYR A 682 24.45 14.32 24.83
CA TYR A 682 24.38 15.75 24.59
C TYR A 682 25.69 16.46 25.01
N PRO A 683 26.06 17.61 24.43
CA PRO A 683 27.25 18.34 24.85
C PRO A 683 27.11 18.86 26.29
N SER A 684 28.18 18.84 27.09
CA SER A 684 28.09 19.33 28.48
C SER A 684 27.83 20.84 28.59
N ALA A 685 28.08 21.59 27.52
CA ALA A 685 27.79 23.03 27.40
C ALA A 685 26.30 23.36 27.17
N PHE A 686 25.43 22.33 27.10
CA PHE A 686 23.99 22.54 26.98
C PHE A 686 23.42 23.36 28.13
N SER A 687 22.61 24.37 27.79
CA SER A 687 21.81 25.05 28.81
C SER A 687 20.76 24.08 29.36
N ASN A 688 20.24 24.39 30.55
CA ASN A 688 19.13 23.62 31.14
C ASN A 688 17.92 23.55 30.21
N ARG A 689 17.69 24.61 29.42
CA ARG A 689 16.62 24.69 28.42
C ARG A 689 16.91 23.76 27.24
N ASP A 690 18.11 23.81 26.65
CA ASP A 690 18.52 22.96 25.52
C ASP A 690 18.37 21.47 25.88
N ARG A 691 18.83 21.09 27.08
CA ARG A 691 18.73 19.71 27.59
C ARG A 691 17.29 19.22 27.71
N LYS A 692 16.40 20.03 28.31
CA LYS A 692 14.98 19.70 28.47
C LYS A 692 14.26 19.61 27.13
N LEU A 693 14.51 20.56 26.22
CA LEU A 693 13.91 20.55 24.88
C LEU A 693 14.37 19.33 24.07
N TYR A 694 15.64 18.95 24.16
CA TYR A 694 16.15 17.77 23.46
C TYR A 694 15.51 16.47 23.97
N ALA A 695 15.41 16.29 25.28
CA ALA A 695 14.73 15.15 25.86
C ALA A 695 13.23 15.11 25.50
N GLN A 696 12.53 16.25 25.58
CA GLN A 696 11.12 16.35 25.18
C GLN A 696 10.91 15.97 23.71
N ASN A 697 11.78 16.44 22.80
CA ASN A 697 11.71 16.09 21.38
C ASN A 697 11.82 14.57 21.16
N TRP A 698 12.71 13.89 21.86
CA TRP A 698 12.84 12.43 21.80
C TRP A 698 11.66 11.71 22.45
N GLN A 699 11.09 12.23 23.54
CA GLN A 699 9.88 11.67 24.14
C GLN A 699 8.69 11.74 23.18
N ASP A 700 8.51 12.84 22.46
CA ASP A 700 7.40 12.97 21.51
C ASP A 700 7.63 12.09 20.26
N LEU A 701 8.85 12.06 19.75
CA LEU A 701 9.25 11.15 18.66
C LEU A 701 8.99 9.68 19.02
N THR A 702 9.37 9.24 20.23
CA THR A 702 9.20 7.83 20.63
C THR A 702 7.74 7.44 20.84
N LYS A 703 6.86 8.36 21.27
CA LYS A 703 5.41 8.16 21.30
C LYS A 703 4.84 7.97 19.89
N GLU A 704 5.27 8.80 18.94
CA GLU A 704 4.85 8.68 17.54
C GLU A 704 5.31 7.35 16.93
N LEU A 705 6.57 6.96 17.15
CA LEU A 705 7.10 5.67 16.70
C LEU A 705 6.33 4.49 17.31
N HIS A 706 5.98 4.56 18.60
CA HIS A 706 5.21 3.50 19.24
C HIS A 706 3.86 3.28 18.54
N ALA A 707 3.13 4.37 18.27
CA ALA A 707 1.83 4.32 17.59
C ALA A 707 1.93 3.77 16.15
N GLN A 708 3.05 4.00 15.48
CA GLN A 708 3.27 3.61 14.08
C GLN A 708 3.84 2.21 13.90
N THR A 709 4.69 1.75 14.83
CA THR A 709 5.51 0.56 14.66
C THR A 709 5.07 -0.60 15.55
N GLY A 710 4.33 -0.34 16.62
CA GLY A 710 4.00 -1.32 17.66
C GLY A 710 5.17 -1.68 18.60
N ILE A 711 6.39 -1.18 18.34
CA ILE A 711 7.56 -1.37 19.19
C ILE A 711 7.41 -0.50 20.44
N THR A 712 7.76 -1.05 21.61
CA THR A 712 7.86 -0.28 22.85
C THR A 712 9.16 0.52 22.85
N HIS A 713 9.07 1.83 22.71
CA HIS A 713 10.23 2.71 22.77
C HIS A 713 10.37 3.29 24.18
N LEU A 714 11.45 2.93 24.88
CA LEU A 714 11.80 3.50 26.17
C LEU A 714 12.74 4.69 25.93
N CYS A 715 12.20 5.90 26.09
CA CYS A 715 12.96 7.14 26.02
C CYS A 715 13.43 7.52 27.43
N PRO A 716 14.71 7.90 27.62
CA PRO A 716 15.17 8.27 28.95
C PRO A 716 14.68 9.66 29.36
N GLU A 717 14.37 9.82 30.64
CA GLU A 717 14.17 11.12 31.27
C GLU A 717 15.51 11.86 31.46
N VAL A 718 15.44 13.19 31.61
CA VAL A 718 16.63 14.07 31.74
C VAL A 718 17.56 13.67 32.90
N ASP A 719 17.03 13.00 33.92
CA ASP A 719 17.74 12.59 35.13
C ASP A 719 18.19 11.11 35.11
N GLU A 720 17.84 10.34 34.08
CA GLU A 720 18.23 8.94 33.92
C GLU A 720 19.63 8.82 33.28
N LEU A 721 20.65 9.17 34.06
CA LEU A 721 22.04 9.30 33.61
C LEU A 721 22.69 8.02 33.04
N ASP A 722 22.06 6.85 33.22
CA ASP A 722 22.49 5.59 32.58
C ASP A 722 22.19 5.59 31.07
N TYR A 723 21.23 6.39 30.63
CA TYR A 723 20.71 6.42 29.27
C TYR A 723 20.73 7.82 28.65
N PHE A 724 20.84 8.87 29.47
CA PHE A 724 20.88 10.26 29.02
C PHE A 724 22.04 11.00 29.69
N ARG A 725 23.16 11.19 28.99
CA ARG A 725 24.39 11.74 29.59
C ARG A 725 25.23 12.54 28.60
N THR A 726 26.31 13.14 29.07
CA THR A 726 27.15 13.99 28.24
C THR A 726 28.03 13.20 27.26
N GLU A 727 28.34 13.80 26.11
CA GLU A 727 29.27 13.27 25.09
C GLU A 727 30.64 12.95 25.73
N SER A 728 31.15 13.84 26.60
CA SER A 728 32.42 13.67 27.34
C SER A 728 32.49 12.43 28.23
N LEU A 729 31.37 12.00 28.83
CA LEU A 729 31.31 10.79 29.66
C LEU A 729 31.17 9.52 28.82
N ALA A 730 30.43 9.60 27.71
CA ALA A 730 30.26 8.46 26.81
C ALA A 730 31.58 8.06 26.14
N ILE A 731 32.38 9.04 25.67
CA ILE A 731 33.70 8.76 25.10
C ILE A 731 34.67 8.16 26.14
N ALA A 732 34.64 8.65 27.38
CA ALA A 732 35.48 8.10 28.45
C ALA A 732 35.13 6.63 28.72
N GLN A 733 33.83 6.29 28.75
CA GLN A 733 33.41 4.91 28.90
C GLN A 733 33.87 4.02 27.73
N TYR A 734 33.85 4.54 26.50
CA TYR A 734 34.38 3.81 25.35
C TYR A 734 35.87 3.47 25.51
N PHE A 735 36.71 4.45 25.86
CA PHE A 735 38.14 4.19 26.06
C PHE A 735 38.39 3.20 27.21
N ALA A 736 37.64 3.33 28.31
CA ALA A 736 37.80 2.49 29.48
C ALA A 736 37.35 1.02 29.23
N ASP A 737 36.18 0.85 28.62
CA ASP A 737 35.46 -0.43 28.62
C ASP A 737 35.43 -1.12 27.24
N ARG A 738 35.64 -0.38 26.13
CA ARG A 738 35.75 -0.96 24.77
C ARG A 738 37.20 -1.08 24.31
N GLU A 739 38.04 -0.06 24.52
CA GLU A 739 39.47 -0.13 24.17
C GLU A 739 40.34 -0.65 25.34
N GLY A 740 39.79 -0.73 26.56
CA GLY A 740 40.42 -1.39 27.69
C GLY A 740 41.49 -0.56 28.41
N TYR A 741 41.50 0.77 28.25
CA TYR A 741 42.45 1.63 28.94
C TYR A 741 42.07 1.88 30.40
N ASP A 742 43.05 2.10 31.27
CA ASP A 742 42.84 2.56 32.64
C ASP A 742 42.90 4.09 32.67
N LEU A 743 41.85 4.75 33.17
CA LEU A 743 41.78 6.22 33.28
C LEU A 743 42.39 6.68 34.62
N VAL A 744 43.66 6.35 34.80
CA VAL A 744 44.44 6.52 36.03
C VAL A 744 45.30 7.79 35.86
N GLY A 745 44.66 8.96 35.97
CA GLY A 745 45.25 10.26 35.64
C GLY A 745 45.21 10.50 34.14
N SER A 746 44.06 10.83 33.57
CA SER A 746 43.87 10.88 32.11
C SER A 746 42.87 11.95 31.70
N THR A 747 43.08 12.52 30.52
CA THR A 747 42.11 13.41 29.87
C THR A 747 41.50 12.71 28.66
N CYS A 748 40.17 12.72 28.54
CA CYS A 748 39.45 12.28 27.34
C CYS A 748 38.86 13.49 26.63
N ILE A 749 39.02 13.57 25.31
CA ILE A 749 38.49 14.64 24.46
C ILE A 749 37.73 14.03 23.28
N ASP A 750 36.42 14.29 23.20
CA ASP A 750 35.64 14.04 21.98
C ASP A 750 35.69 15.30 21.11
N MET A 751 36.47 15.25 20.03
CA MET A 751 36.62 16.38 19.11
C MET A 751 35.63 16.23 17.95
N GLY A 752 34.56 17.02 17.97
CA GLY A 752 33.53 17.03 16.94
C GLY A 752 33.78 18.00 15.79
N GLY A 753 32.71 18.36 15.09
CA GLY A 753 32.73 19.42 14.08
C GLY A 753 32.61 20.83 14.67
N GLY A 754 31.83 21.01 15.75
CA GLY A 754 31.58 22.31 16.37
C GLY A 754 31.95 22.46 17.85
N THR A 755 32.15 21.36 18.58
CA THR A 755 32.58 21.36 19.99
C THR A 755 33.64 20.31 20.25
N SER A 756 34.45 20.54 21.28
CA SER A 756 35.32 19.53 21.90
C SER A 756 34.85 19.29 23.33
N ASP A 757 34.44 18.06 23.62
CA ASP A 757 33.89 17.64 24.91
C ASP A 757 34.98 16.93 25.72
N ILE A 758 35.37 17.52 26.85
CA ILE A 758 36.52 17.16 27.67
C ILE A 758 36.06 16.53 28.99
N SER A 759 36.75 15.47 29.43
CA SER A 759 36.65 14.96 30.80
C SER A 759 38.02 14.58 31.37
N ILE A 760 38.22 14.85 32.66
CA ILE A 760 39.46 14.59 33.39
C ILE A 760 39.18 13.57 34.49
N TRP A 761 40.04 12.56 34.56
CA TRP A 761 39.86 11.37 35.39
C TRP A 761 41.11 11.09 36.24
N GLU A 762 40.91 10.74 37.50
CA GLU A 762 41.95 10.22 38.40
C GLU A 762 41.43 8.95 39.04
N ASP A 763 42.19 7.85 38.96
CA ASP A 763 41.81 6.53 39.49
C ASP A 763 40.39 6.07 39.07
N ASN A 764 40.05 6.26 37.79
CA ASN A 764 38.73 5.99 37.19
C ASN A 764 37.58 6.83 37.78
N GLN A 765 37.86 7.89 38.55
CA GLN A 765 36.87 8.82 39.08
C GLN A 765 36.86 10.12 38.27
N LEU A 766 35.67 10.58 37.90
CA LEU A 766 35.48 11.86 37.21
C LEU A 766 35.81 13.04 38.13
N LEU A 767 36.83 13.82 37.75
CA LEU A 767 37.22 15.04 38.44
C LEU A 767 36.54 16.27 37.87
N HIS A 768 36.58 16.42 36.54
CA HIS A 768 36.01 17.56 35.83
C HIS A 768 35.48 17.17 34.45
N GLN A 769 34.45 17.86 33.97
CA GLN A 769 34.04 17.80 32.57
C GLN A 769 33.61 19.17 32.04
N CYS A 770 33.88 19.43 30.76
CA CYS A 770 33.45 20.63 30.08
C CYS A 770 33.30 20.40 28.57
N SER A 771 32.69 21.35 27.88
CA SER A 771 32.58 21.35 26.42
C SER A 771 32.89 22.74 25.94
N VAL A 772 33.80 22.85 24.96
CA VAL A 772 34.26 24.13 24.41
C VAL A 772 33.93 24.19 22.93
N GLN A 773 33.52 25.36 22.43
CA GLN A 773 33.21 25.54 21.00
C GLN A 773 34.50 25.80 20.19
N LEU A 774 35.42 24.84 20.25
CA LEU A 774 36.65 24.82 19.47
C LEU A 774 36.81 23.40 18.92
N ALA A 775 36.57 23.22 17.62
CA ALA A 775 36.54 21.90 17.01
C ALA A 775 36.86 21.98 15.50
N GLY A 776 36.56 20.94 14.72
CA GLY A 776 37.00 20.85 13.32
C GLY A 776 36.67 22.06 12.44
N ARG A 777 35.54 22.75 12.66
CA ARG A 777 35.19 23.98 11.94
C ARG A 777 36.15 25.12 12.23
N ASP A 778 36.48 25.35 13.50
CA ASP A 778 37.42 26.38 13.94
C ASP A 778 38.88 25.97 13.70
N LEU A 779 39.19 24.67 13.75
CA LEU A 779 40.56 24.17 13.64
C LEU A 779 40.99 23.92 12.20
N PHE A 780 40.06 23.80 11.25
CA PHE A 780 40.37 23.44 9.87
C PHE A 780 39.44 24.11 8.85
N SER A 781 38.12 23.89 8.93
CA SER A 781 37.20 24.30 7.86
C SER A 781 37.19 25.80 7.62
N GLN A 782 37.24 26.63 8.67
CA GLN A 782 37.23 28.10 8.54
C GLN A 782 38.41 28.62 7.71
N PHE A 783 39.56 27.96 7.79
CA PHE A 783 40.73 28.38 7.01
C PHE A 783 40.49 28.10 5.54
N LEU A 784 40.00 26.90 5.20
CA LEU A 784 39.63 26.56 3.84
C LEU A 784 38.48 27.42 3.30
N GLU A 785 37.56 27.88 4.14
CA GLU A 785 36.51 28.84 3.74
C GLU A 785 37.11 30.21 3.42
N LEU A 786 38.13 30.65 4.17
CA LEU A 786 38.86 31.89 3.89
C LEU A 786 39.69 31.78 2.60
N ASN A 787 40.28 30.62 2.31
CA ASN A 787 41.07 30.37 1.10
C ASN A 787 40.63 29.10 0.34
N PRO A 788 39.48 29.11 -0.35
CA PRO A 788 38.94 27.92 -1.02
C PRO A 788 39.79 27.49 -2.21
N LYS A 789 40.69 28.34 -2.72
CA LYS A 789 41.62 27.97 -3.80
C LYS A 789 42.65 26.94 -3.36
N PHE A 790 42.98 26.91 -2.07
CA PHE A 790 43.94 25.97 -1.51
C PHE A 790 43.56 24.50 -1.77
N ILE A 791 42.25 24.21 -1.81
CA ILE A 791 41.73 22.84 -2.03
C ILE A 791 42.15 22.25 -3.39
N GLN A 792 42.56 23.08 -4.35
CA GLN A 792 43.05 22.63 -5.66
C GLN A 792 44.30 21.74 -5.54
N LYS A 793 45.08 21.89 -4.46
CA LYS A 793 46.23 21.01 -4.15
C LYS A 793 45.78 19.56 -3.89
N PHE A 794 44.49 19.32 -3.65
CA PHE A 794 43.90 18.03 -3.37
C PHE A 794 42.94 17.53 -4.47
N ASP A 795 43.14 17.97 -5.72
CA ASP A 795 42.34 17.60 -6.91
C ASP A 795 40.83 17.94 -6.81
N VAL A 796 40.48 18.94 -5.99
CA VAL A 796 39.12 19.48 -5.92
C VAL A 796 39.08 20.83 -6.62
N LYS A 797 38.07 21.07 -7.45
CA LYS A 797 37.94 22.37 -8.12
C LYS A 797 37.45 23.41 -7.11
N ALA A 798 38.11 24.56 -7.05
CA ALA A 798 37.76 25.61 -6.08
C ALA A 798 36.30 26.10 -6.19
N ASN A 799 35.71 26.06 -7.38
CA ASN A 799 34.32 26.45 -7.59
C ASN A 799 33.29 25.49 -6.94
N GLU A 800 33.70 24.30 -6.49
CA GLU A 800 32.84 23.40 -5.72
C GLU A 800 32.57 23.91 -4.30
N LEU A 801 33.45 24.77 -3.76
CA LEU A 801 33.35 25.32 -2.40
C LEU A 801 33.20 26.85 -2.40
N GLN A 802 33.69 27.54 -3.43
CA GLN A 802 33.68 28.99 -3.51
C GLN A 802 32.26 29.56 -3.59
N GLY A 803 31.94 30.53 -2.71
CA GLY A 803 30.65 31.23 -2.70
C GLY A 803 29.54 30.50 -1.94
N LEU A 804 29.81 29.33 -1.36
CA LEU A 804 28.89 28.69 -0.43
C LEU A 804 28.82 29.49 0.88
N LYS A 805 27.62 29.53 1.50
CA LYS A 805 27.45 30.02 2.87
C LYS A 805 28.09 29.03 3.86
N GLU A 806 28.50 29.51 5.03
CA GLU A 806 29.21 28.74 6.07
C GLU A 806 28.68 27.30 6.29
N GLY A 807 27.38 27.13 6.55
CA GLY A 807 26.80 25.79 6.78
C GLY A 807 26.89 24.85 5.57
N ASN A 808 26.64 25.38 4.38
CA ASN A 808 26.73 24.63 3.13
C ASN A 808 28.18 24.31 2.76
N PHE A 809 29.10 25.24 3.01
CA PHE A 809 30.54 25.03 2.86
C PHE A 809 31.00 23.86 3.75
N ASN A 810 30.64 23.91 5.04
CA ASN A 810 31.00 22.88 6.00
C ASN A 810 30.44 21.51 5.60
N ALA A 811 29.16 21.44 5.21
CA ALA A 811 28.56 20.18 4.77
C ALA A 811 29.26 19.58 3.53
N LYS A 812 29.61 20.41 2.52
CA LYS A 812 30.35 19.92 1.33
C LYS A 812 31.75 19.45 1.71
N LEU A 813 32.47 20.22 2.53
CA LEU A 813 33.81 19.86 2.97
C LEU A 813 33.80 18.58 3.82
N ASP A 814 32.82 18.41 4.72
CA ASP A 814 32.67 17.20 5.54
C ASP A 814 32.46 15.95 4.67
N VAL A 815 31.66 16.05 3.61
CA VAL A 815 31.47 14.96 2.63
C VAL A 815 32.76 14.67 1.86
N LEU A 816 33.49 15.70 1.41
CA LEU A 816 34.78 15.53 0.75
C LEU A 816 35.80 14.86 1.67
N LEU A 817 35.94 15.34 2.91
CA LEU A 817 36.83 14.74 3.91
C LEU A 817 36.45 13.29 4.20
N ARG A 818 35.16 12.98 4.32
CA ARG A 818 34.69 11.61 4.53
C ARG A 818 35.12 10.66 3.41
N LEU A 819 35.05 11.10 2.16
CA LEU A 819 35.27 10.24 0.98
C LEU A 819 36.71 10.28 0.44
N GLU A 820 37.45 11.39 0.67
CA GLU A 820 38.74 11.65 0.03
C GLU A 820 39.89 11.86 1.01
N SER A 821 39.65 11.96 2.33
CA SER A 821 40.72 12.27 3.30
C SER A 821 41.89 11.29 3.21
N ASP A 822 41.66 10.00 3.00
CA ASP A 822 42.76 9.02 2.88
C ASP A 822 43.64 9.27 1.65
N ASN A 823 43.06 9.81 0.56
CA ASN A 823 43.81 10.24 -0.62
C ASN A 823 44.54 11.56 -0.35
N TRP A 824 43.93 12.49 0.39
CA TRP A 824 44.53 13.77 0.73
C TRP A 824 45.72 13.62 1.68
N LEU A 825 45.60 12.76 2.70
CA LEU A 825 46.66 12.49 3.67
C LEU A 825 47.91 11.91 2.99
N LYS A 826 47.76 11.07 1.95
CA LYS A 826 48.91 10.56 1.17
C LYS A 826 49.68 11.66 0.42
N LYS A 827 49.05 12.81 0.16
CA LYS A 827 49.69 13.94 -0.53
C LYS A 827 50.52 14.81 0.40
N ILE A 828 50.29 14.74 1.71
CA ILE A 828 50.95 15.58 2.72
C ILE A 828 52.48 15.52 2.62
N ALA A 829 53.05 14.34 2.37
CA ALA A 829 54.49 14.17 2.23
C ALA A 829 55.10 15.01 1.08
N PHE A 830 54.33 15.28 0.02
CA PHE A 830 54.78 16.08 -1.13
C PHE A 830 54.50 17.57 -0.98
N LEU A 831 53.77 17.97 0.06
CA LEU A 831 53.38 19.36 0.32
C LEU A 831 54.19 19.99 1.47
N GLN A 832 55.11 19.26 2.09
CA GLN A 832 55.86 19.76 3.27
C GLN A 832 56.62 21.06 3.00
N GLU A 833 57.20 21.21 1.80
CA GLU A 833 57.94 22.40 1.39
C GLU A 833 57.04 23.53 0.85
N ASP A 834 55.72 23.30 0.74
CA ASP A 834 54.78 24.29 0.22
C ASP A 834 54.44 25.34 1.29
N PRO A 835 54.76 26.64 1.08
CA PRO A 835 54.55 27.66 2.12
C PRO A 835 53.09 27.88 2.50
N GLU A 836 52.15 27.71 1.56
CA GLU A 836 50.72 27.82 1.88
C GLU A 836 50.27 26.64 2.75
N PHE A 837 50.74 25.43 2.45
CA PHE A 837 50.47 24.23 3.25
C PHE A 837 51.05 24.38 4.66
N GLN A 838 52.31 24.78 4.80
CA GLN A 838 52.93 25.07 6.09
C GLN A 838 52.16 26.13 6.89
N GLY A 839 51.63 27.15 6.20
CA GLY A 839 50.75 28.14 6.82
C GLY A 839 49.46 27.53 7.39
N LEU A 840 48.80 26.63 6.64
CA LEU A 840 47.60 25.93 7.11
C LEU A 840 47.91 25.03 8.31
N ILE A 841 48.93 24.17 8.20
CA ILE A 841 49.26 23.23 9.27
C ILE A 841 49.68 23.97 10.54
N ARG A 842 50.40 25.09 10.44
CA ARG A 842 50.69 25.96 11.59
C ARG A 842 49.41 26.48 12.26
N LEU A 843 48.39 26.89 11.50
CA LEU A 843 47.11 27.34 12.07
C LEU A 843 46.38 26.21 12.81
N VAL A 844 46.32 25.02 12.20
CA VAL A 844 45.73 23.83 12.83
C VAL A 844 46.47 23.47 14.11
N ALA A 845 47.81 23.55 14.08
CA ALA A 845 48.67 23.29 15.23
C ALA A 845 48.47 24.31 16.35
N ILE A 846 48.42 25.61 16.06
CA ILE A 846 48.13 26.65 17.07
C ILE A 846 46.78 26.39 17.74
N GLY A 847 45.73 26.11 16.95
CA GLY A 847 44.41 25.87 17.52
C GLY A 847 44.36 24.62 18.40
N THR A 848 44.95 23.53 17.93
CA THR A 848 44.98 22.25 18.67
C THR A 848 45.87 22.36 19.92
N ALA A 849 47.07 22.94 19.80
CA ALA A 849 47.98 23.18 20.91
C ALA A 849 47.37 24.13 21.97
N GLY A 850 46.57 25.11 21.54
CA GLY A 850 45.82 25.98 22.43
C GLY A 850 44.76 25.23 23.24
N LEU A 851 44.10 24.22 22.66
CA LEU A 851 43.21 23.32 23.40
C LEU A 851 43.97 22.56 24.50
N TYR A 852 45.17 22.05 24.20
CA TYR A 852 46.03 21.37 25.18
C TYR A 852 46.51 22.31 26.28
N TYR A 853 46.89 23.55 25.93
CA TYR A 853 47.24 24.57 26.93
C TYR A 853 46.07 24.87 27.87
N TYR A 854 44.85 24.96 27.34
CA TYR A 854 43.65 25.15 28.14
C TYR A 854 43.35 23.94 29.03
N VAL A 855 43.52 22.71 28.54
CA VAL A 855 43.44 21.49 29.37
C VAL A 855 44.48 21.52 30.49
N GLY A 856 45.71 21.95 30.21
CA GLY A 856 46.74 22.18 31.23
C GLY A 856 46.27 23.20 32.28
N THR A 857 45.66 24.30 31.84
CA THR A 857 45.09 25.31 32.75
C THR A 857 44.02 24.70 33.65
N ILE A 858 43.16 23.82 33.13
CA ILE A 858 42.18 23.09 33.93
C ILE A 858 42.87 22.21 34.98
N LEU A 859 43.90 21.43 34.59
CA LEU A 859 44.65 20.58 35.51
C LEU A 859 45.30 21.38 36.65
N GLY A 860 45.93 22.52 36.32
CA GLY A 860 46.53 23.41 37.32
C GLY A 860 45.49 23.96 38.30
N VAL A 861 44.29 24.33 37.83
CA VAL A 861 43.19 24.78 38.70
C VAL A 861 42.65 23.64 39.57
N LEU A 862 42.46 22.43 39.02
CA LEU A 862 41.98 21.28 39.79
C LEU A 862 42.95 20.87 40.90
N SER A 863 44.26 20.99 40.65
CA SER A 863 45.29 20.79 41.68
C SER A 863 45.22 21.86 42.77
N LYS A 864 45.08 23.14 42.40
CA LYS A 864 44.86 24.24 43.38
C LYS A 864 43.58 24.08 44.19
N GLU A 865 42.56 23.48 43.61
CA GLU A 865 41.31 23.10 44.31
C GLU A 865 41.42 21.81 45.13
N GLU A 866 42.61 21.18 45.22
CA GLU A 866 42.87 19.89 45.88
C GLU A 866 42.02 18.71 45.35
N LYS A 867 41.47 18.85 44.12
CA LYS A 867 40.68 17.81 43.44
C LYS A 867 41.52 16.85 42.60
N TYR A 868 42.71 17.26 42.20
CA TYR A 868 43.65 16.46 41.43
C TYR A 868 44.95 16.35 42.22
N GLN A 869 45.32 15.14 42.65
CA GLN A 869 46.39 14.96 43.65
C GLN A 869 47.75 14.66 43.05
N ARG A 870 47.80 14.16 41.81
CA ARG A 870 49.06 13.77 41.15
C ARG A 870 50.01 14.94 40.85
N ASN A 871 49.48 16.13 40.57
CA ASN A 871 50.28 17.30 40.18
C ASN A 871 51.19 17.05 38.97
N GLU A 872 50.79 16.14 38.08
CA GLU A 872 51.47 15.79 36.84
C GLU A 872 50.53 16.05 35.65
N ILE A 873 51.09 16.31 34.46
CA ILE A 873 50.26 16.37 33.25
C ILE A 873 49.67 14.99 32.92
N THR A 874 48.58 14.95 32.16
CA THR A 874 47.86 13.70 31.87
C THR A 874 48.10 13.20 30.44
N PRO A 875 48.22 11.89 30.21
CA PRO A 875 47.98 11.33 28.88
C PRO A 875 46.58 11.72 28.37
N VAL A 876 46.50 11.98 27.06
CA VAL A 876 45.27 12.48 26.43
C VAL A 876 44.73 11.44 25.44
N TYR A 877 43.50 11.00 25.65
CA TYR A 877 42.76 10.15 24.73
C TYR A 877 41.81 11.02 23.90
N VAL A 878 41.97 11.00 22.57
CA VAL A 878 41.18 11.85 21.68
C VAL A 878 40.40 10.98 20.70
N GLY A 879 39.09 11.22 20.61
CA GLY A 879 38.19 10.58 19.66
C GLY A 879 37.31 11.60 18.95
N GLY A 880 36.24 11.12 18.32
CA GLY A 880 35.36 11.95 17.50
C GLY A 880 35.90 12.17 16.10
N ASN A 881 35.05 12.65 15.20
CA ASN A 881 35.43 12.80 13.78
C ASN A 881 36.50 13.87 13.56
N GLY A 882 36.52 14.93 14.39
CA GLY A 882 37.49 16.02 14.33
C GLY A 882 38.90 15.58 14.73
N SER A 883 39.04 14.51 15.53
CA SER A 883 40.36 13.95 15.89
C SER A 883 41.21 13.53 14.69
N ARG A 884 40.57 13.23 13.55
CA ARG A 884 41.23 12.88 12.29
C ARG A 884 42.12 14.00 11.76
N LEU A 885 41.91 15.24 12.20
CA LEU A 885 42.77 16.39 11.90
C LEU A 885 44.18 16.22 12.44
N LEU A 886 44.39 15.42 13.50
CA LEU A 886 45.73 15.15 14.02
C LEU A 886 46.63 14.46 12.98
N ASN A 887 46.06 13.70 12.03
CA ASN A 887 46.83 13.12 10.93
C ASN A 887 47.46 14.17 10.01
N TRP A 888 46.91 15.39 9.97
CA TRP A 888 47.45 16.50 9.18
C TRP A 888 48.67 17.16 9.82
N LEU A 889 48.90 16.93 11.12
CA LEU A 889 50.01 17.49 11.88
C LEU A 889 51.26 16.60 11.88
N ASP A 890 51.22 15.46 11.19
CA ASP A 890 52.37 14.57 10.99
C ASP A 890 52.80 14.59 9.52
N VAL A 891 54.11 14.70 9.27
CA VAL A 891 54.69 14.77 7.92
C VAL A 891 54.38 13.56 7.05
N ARG A 892 54.05 12.40 7.67
CA ARG A 892 53.67 11.15 6.99
C ARG A 892 52.18 11.11 6.65
N GLY A 893 51.39 12.10 7.07
CA GLY A 893 49.93 12.11 6.94
C GLY A 893 49.23 11.08 7.84
N LYS A 894 49.89 10.64 8.91
CA LYS A 894 49.38 9.65 9.86
C LYS A 894 49.88 9.97 11.27
N PHE A 895 48.96 10.25 12.16
CA PHE A 895 49.27 10.48 13.56
C PHE A 895 49.46 9.15 14.31
N ASP A 896 50.56 9.05 15.06
CA ASP A 896 50.82 7.94 15.96
C ASP A 896 51.62 8.40 17.19
N ARG A 897 51.97 7.45 18.06
CA ARG A 897 52.72 7.71 19.31
C ARG A 897 54.14 8.26 19.11
N ASN A 898 54.64 8.28 17.87
CA ASN A 898 55.96 8.79 17.48
C ASN A 898 55.85 10.10 16.69
N SER A 899 54.65 10.64 16.49
CA SER A 899 54.49 11.95 15.86
C SER A 899 55.11 13.02 16.76
N GLU A 900 56.04 13.82 16.21
CA GLU A 900 56.77 14.90 16.90
C GLU A 900 55.83 15.88 17.61
N ILE A 901 54.64 16.12 17.03
CA ILE A 901 53.65 17.03 17.60
C ILE A 901 53.17 16.61 19.00
N ASN A 902 53.33 15.34 19.40
CA ASN A 902 53.05 14.92 20.78
C ASN A 902 53.92 15.67 21.80
N GLU A 903 55.18 15.94 21.47
CA GLU A 903 56.11 16.65 22.36
C GLU A 903 55.62 18.08 22.60
N LEU A 904 55.11 18.74 21.55
CA LEU A 904 54.50 20.07 21.69
C LEU A 904 53.23 20.02 22.53
N PHE A 905 52.37 19.02 22.32
CA PHE A 905 51.14 18.85 23.10
C PHE A 905 51.42 18.62 24.58
N SER A 906 52.40 17.76 24.90
CA SER A 906 52.89 17.56 26.26
C SER A 906 53.39 18.87 26.88
N ARG A 907 54.24 19.60 26.15
CA ARG A 907 54.74 20.91 26.57
C ARG A 907 53.62 21.92 26.82
N MET A 908 52.57 21.93 25.99
CA MET A 908 51.44 22.84 26.21
C MET A 908 50.63 22.48 27.46
N LEU A 909 50.43 21.20 27.75
CA LEU A 909 49.81 20.77 29.02
C LEU A 909 50.64 21.23 30.20
N SER A 910 51.98 21.06 30.14
CA SER A 910 52.91 21.49 31.19
C SER A 910 52.85 23.00 31.39
N LYS A 911 52.97 23.79 30.31
CA LYS A 911 52.96 25.26 30.40
C LYS A 911 51.62 25.84 30.83
N GLY A 912 50.50 25.18 30.53
CA GLY A 912 49.18 25.59 31.00
C GLY A 912 48.93 25.24 32.47
N SER A 913 49.45 24.11 32.94
CA SER A 913 49.25 23.62 34.32
C SER A 913 50.27 24.14 35.33
N ASP A 914 51.42 24.63 34.84
CA ASP A 914 52.64 24.88 35.61
C ASP A 914 53.25 23.60 36.24
N PHE A 915 52.90 22.42 35.74
CA PHE A 915 53.53 21.14 36.12
C PHE A 915 54.78 20.84 35.28
N GLU A 916 55.60 19.89 35.73
CA GLU A 916 56.71 19.39 34.93
C GLU A 916 56.21 18.68 33.66
N ASP A 917 56.98 18.79 32.58
CA ASP A 917 56.70 18.11 31.33
C ASP A 917 57.16 16.65 31.44
N THR A 918 56.21 15.72 31.52
CA THR A 918 56.45 14.27 31.64
C THR A 918 56.39 13.55 30.29
N GLU A 919 56.45 14.28 29.18
CA GLU A 919 56.45 13.74 27.81
C GLU A 919 55.20 12.86 27.51
N GLU A 920 54.04 13.31 27.98
CA GLU A 920 52.79 12.59 27.82
C GLU A 920 52.35 12.50 26.37
N LYS A 921 51.81 11.33 26.02
CA LYS A 921 51.43 11.02 24.65
C LYS A 921 49.93 11.14 24.44
N THR A 922 49.56 11.68 23.28
CA THR A 922 48.19 11.65 22.80
C THR A 922 47.89 10.32 22.11
N ARG A 923 46.74 9.74 22.43
CA ARG A 923 46.26 8.47 21.88
C ARG A 923 44.96 8.71 21.14
N LEU A 924 44.96 8.39 19.84
CA LEU A 924 43.75 8.42 19.03
C LEU A 924 42.92 7.15 19.24
N SER A 925 41.60 7.33 19.23
CA SER A 925 40.64 6.23 19.07
C SER A 925 40.94 5.38 17.84
N GLN A 926 40.73 4.08 17.97
CA GLN A 926 40.86 3.13 16.86
C GLN A 926 39.71 3.24 15.85
N GLN A 927 38.58 3.84 16.24
CA GLN A 927 37.40 4.03 15.40
C GLN A 927 36.83 5.44 15.59
N PRO A 928 37.44 6.47 14.95
CA PRO A 928 36.96 7.84 15.02
C PRO A 928 35.46 7.95 14.70
N LYS A 929 34.73 8.64 15.59
CA LYS A 929 33.26 8.88 15.59
C LYS A 929 32.40 7.74 16.13
N ASP A 930 32.95 6.57 16.44
CA ASP A 930 32.21 5.44 17.05
C ASP A 930 32.07 5.57 18.57
N GLU A 931 32.91 6.38 19.20
CA GLU A 931 33.18 6.33 20.63
C GLU A 931 31.96 6.66 21.48
N VAL A 932 31.29 7.78 21.17
CA VAL A 932 30.13 8.23 21.95
C VAL A 932 28.96 7.27 21.80
N ALA A 933 28.58 6.92 20.56
CA ALA A 933 27.47 6.01 20.30
C ALA A 933 27.72 4.62 20.91
N CYS A 934 28.93 4.07 20.77
CA CYS A 934 29.33 2.81 21.38
C CYS A 934 29.32 2.93 22.91
N GLY A 935 29.94 3.97 23.46
CA GLY A 935 30.02 4.23 24.89
C GLY A 935 28.65 4.25 25.56
N LEU A 936 27.66 4.90 24.94
CA LEU A 936 26.28 4.97 25.42
C LEU A 936 25.59 3.61 25.62
N VAL A 937 25.99 2.56 24.89
CA VAL A 937 25.33 1.25 24.96
C VAL A 937 26.10 0.21 25.77
N LEU A 938 27.27 0.56 26.32
CA LEU A 938 28.05 -0.29 27.23
C LEU A 938 27.35 -0.35 28.59
N SER A 939 27.19 -1.56 29.12
CA SER A 939 26.43 -1.82 30.35
C SER A 939 27.30 -1.91 31.60
N ASP A 940 28.52 -2.42 31.47
CA ASP A 940 29.46 -2.62 32.57
C ASP A 940 30.56 -1.57 32.48
N THR A 941 30.93 -0.97 33.62
CA THR A 941 31.96 0.06 33.67
C THR A 941 32.68 0.10 34.99
N LYS A 942 34.00 0.33 34.94
CA LYS A 942 34.83 0.63 36.11
C LYS A 942 34.85 2.10 36.50
N LEU A 943 34.26 2.97 35.67
CA LEU A 943 34.27 4.43 35.88
C LEU A 943 33.28 4.85 36.98
N GLN A 944 33.75 5.73 37.86
CA GLN A 944 32.97 6.34 38.94
C GLN A 944 32.64 7.80 38.61
N GLY A 945 31.45 8.25 38.98
CA GLY A 945 31.00 9.62 38.71
C GLY A 945 30.21 9.80 37.40
N LEU A 946 29.98 8.73 36.63
CA LEU A 946 29.08 8.76 35.45
C LEU A 946 27.64 9.21 35.81
N LYS A 947 27.21 8.98 37.06
CA LYS A 947 25.89 9.36 37.58
C LYS A 947 25.90 10.66 38.42
N LYS A 948 26.96 11.46 38.34
CA LYS A 948 27.11 12.69 39.13
C LYS A 948 26.20 13.78 38.56
N LYS A 949 25.24 14.27 39.35
CA LYS A 949 24.31 15.37 38.97
C LYS A 949 24.92 16.78 39.12
N ALA A 950 26.17 16.92 39.55
CA ALA A 950 26.75 18.20 39.95
C ALA A 950 27.01 19.11 38.73
N LYS A 951 26.61 20.39 38.84
CA LYS A 951 27.03 21.44 37.92
C LYS A 951 28.54 21.61 38.07
N ASP A 952 29.26 21.61 36.95
CA ASP A 952 30.71 21.74 36.92
C ASP A 952 31.06 22.96 36.06
N PRO A 953 31.13 24.17 36.66
CA PRO A 953 31.34 25.39 35.91
C PRO A 953 32.68 25.37 35.16
N LEU A 954 32.71 26.05 34.02
CA LEU A 954 33.91 26.19 33.18
C LEU A 954 35.02 26.91 33.95
N ILE A 955 36.27 26.72 33.55
CA ILE A 955 37.39 27.52 34.05
C ILE A 955 37.66 28.64 33.06
N ALA A 956 37.84 29.88 33.53
CA ALA A 956 37.89 31.04 32.65
C ALA A 956 39.04 30.97 31.63
N GLY A 957 40.24 30.60 32.08
CA GLY A 957 41.47 30.49 31.28
C GLY A 957 42.06 31.83 30.84
N GLU A 958 41.32 32.92 30.93
CA GLU A 958 41.81 34.29 30.73
C GLU A 958 41.02 35.22 31.67
N ASN A 959 41.65 36.32 32.12
CA ASN A 959 40.99 37.26 33.01
C ASN A 959 39.79 37.92 32.31
N CYS A 960 38.64 37.98 32.98
CA CYS A 960 37.43 38.58 32.43
C CYS A 960 36.62 39.37 33.45
N GLU A 961 35.62 40.11 32.99
CA GLU A 961 34.69 40.90 33.79
C GLU A 961 33.25 40.52 33.38
N LEU A 962 32.46 40.02 34.33
CA LEU A 962 31.05 39.67 34.16
C LEU A 962 30.19 40.59 35.03
N ASN A 963 29.30 41.38 34.42
CA ASN A 963 28.42 42.32 35.14
C ASN A 963 29.18 43.26 36.12
N ASN A 964 30.40 43.66 35.76
CA ASN A 964 31.35 44.45 36.56
C ASN A 964 32.06 43.70 37.70
N GLU A 965 31.90 42.38 37.81
CA GLU A 965 32.68 41.53 38.70
C GLU A 965 33.90 40.97 37.96
N LEU A 966 35.08 41.10 38.56
CA LEU A 966 36.32 40.58 38.01
C LEU A 966 36.43 39.08 38.30
N ILE A 967 36.75 38.30 37.27
CA ILE A 967 36.96 36.86 37.34
C ILE A 967 38.39 36.59 36.85
N ASN A 968 39.20 35.95 37.70
CA ASN A 968 40.57 35.60 37.35
C ASN A 968 40.60 34.43 36.36
N TYR A 969 41.67 34.29 35.57
CA TYR A 969 41.84 33.19 34.64
C TYR A 969 41.76 31.79 35.29
N GLN A 970 42.07 31.69 36.59
CA GLN A 970 41.99 30.44 37.36
C GLN A 970 40.63 30.19 38.02
N ASP A 971 39.74 31.17 37.99
CA ASP A 971 38.44 31.05 38.63
C ASP A 971 37.44 30.31 37.73
N ARG A 972 36.43 29.75 38.40
CA ARG A 972 35.26 29.14 37.75
C ARG A 972 34.35 30.22 37.18
N LEU A 973 33.94 30.03 35.93
CA LEU A 973 33.06 30.89 35.16
C LEU A 973 31.65 30.30 35.11
N GLU A 974 30.70 31.05 35.64
CA GLU A 974 29.29 30.71 35.62
C GLU A 974 28.46 31.94 35.25
N PHE A 975 27.50 31.77 34.35
CA PHE A 975 26.53 32.81 34.02
C PHE A 975 25.26 32.55 34.81
N ASP A 976 24.81 33.54 35.57
CA ASP A 976 23.56 33.51 36.30
C ASP A 976 22.75 34.79 36.03
N GLY A 977 21.42 34.65 36.00
CA GLY A 977 20.49 35.75 35.74
C GLY A 977 20.68 36.44 34.39
N GLU A 978 20.59 37.77 34.38
CA GLU A 978 20.71 38.61 33.19
C GLU A 978 22.13 39.13 33.00
N ILE A 979 22.73 38.83 31.84
CA ILE A 979 24.08 39.26 31.46
C ILE A 979 24.00 40.60 30.74
N LYS A 980 24.41 41.67 31.43
CA LYS A 980 24.40 43.05 30.93
C LYS A 980 25.71 43.40 30.20
N ASN A 981 26.83 42.94 30.75
CA ASN A 981 28.16 43.20 30.22
C ASN A 981 29.08 42.00 30.46
N PHE A 982 29.80 41.58 29.43
CA PHE A 982 30.84 40.57 29.51
C PHE A 982 32.06 41.05 28.72
N LYS A 983 33.21 41.17 29.38
CA LYS A 983 34.47 41.64 28.78
C LYS A 983 35.59 40.69 29.12
N ILE A 984 36.57 40.58 28.23
CA ILE A 984 37.83 39.87 28.48
C ILE A 984 38.93 40.91 28.63
N SER A 985 39.91 40.65 29.49
CA SER A 985 41.06 41.53 29.70
C SER A 985 41.74 41.84 28.36
N ARG A 986 42.08 43.12 28.14
CA ARG A 986 42.75 43.55 26.91
C ARG A 986 44.21 43.13 26.86
N ASP A 987 44.79 42.74 28.00
CA ASP A 987 46.18 42.30 28.07
C ASP A 987 46.37 40.91 27.45
N LEU A 988 45.32 40.05 27.47
CA LEU A 988 45.33 38.68 26.94
C LEU A 988 46.58 37.90 27.38
N GLU A 989 46.87 37.95 28.69
CA GLU A 989 48.15 37.50 29.26
C GLU A 989 48.36 36.00 29.00
N GLN A 990 47.32 35.18 29.22
CA GLN A 990 47.43 33.73 29.04
C GLN A 990 47.52 33.36 27.56
N LEU A 991 46.76 34.02 26.68
CA LEU A 991 46.86 33.77 25.24
C LEU A 991 48.22 34.16 24.66
N LYS A 992 48.80 35.30 25.09
CA LYS A 992 50.15 35.73 24.70
C LYS A 992 51.22 34.76 25.19
N ARG A 993 51.11 34.33 26.45
CA ARG A 993 52.00 33.32 27.04
C ARG A 993 51.95 32.02 26.25
N PHE A 994 50.75 31.52 25.95
CA PHE A 994 50.53 30.35 25.12
C PHE A 994 51.23 30.49 23.75
N LEU A 995 50.96 31.58 23.01
CA LEU A 995 51.52 31.74 21.67
C LEU A 995 53.05 31.83 21.70
N TYR A 996 53.62 32.47 22.73
CA TYR A 996 55.06 32.49 22.93
C TYR A 996 55.63 31.08 23.17
N GLU A 997 55.04 30.32 24.10
CA GLU A 997 55.48 28.96 24.42
C GLU A 997 55.29 27.98 23.27
N PHE A 998 54.26 28.15 22.44
CA PHE A 998 54.07 27.39 21.21
C PHE A 998 55.25 27.58 20.25
N ASN A 999 55.62 28.83 19.96
CA ASN A 999 56.70 29.14 19.04
C ASN A 999 58.08 28.75 19.58
N LEU A 1000 58.27 28.90 20.89
CA LEU A 1000 59.48 28.46 21.57
C LEU A 1000 59.58 26.92 21.57
N GLY A 1001 58.47 26.23 21.83
CA GLY A 1001 58.36 24.78 21.82
C GLY A 1001 58.77 24.16 20.49
N LEU A 1002 58.24 24.67 19.38
CA LEU A 1002 58.63 24.19 18.04
C LEU A 1002 60.15 24.25 17.78
N ARG A 1003 60.86 25.22 18.38
CA ARG A 1003 62.31 25.37 18.22
C ARG A 1003 63.09 24.50 19.20
N ASP A 1004 62.74 24.54 20.48
CA ASP A 1004 63.46 23.83 21.54
C ASP A 1004 63.33 22.31 21.41
N LEU A 1005 62.18 21.84 20.92
CA LEU A 1005 61.89 20.43 20.68
C LEU A 1005 62.34 19.96 19.29
N GLU A 1006 62.97 20.84 18.49
CA GLU A 1006 63.45 20.52 17.13
C GLU A 1006 62.37 19.92 16.20
N ILE A 1007 61.13 20.41 16.30
CA ILE A 1007 60.01 19.92 15.48
C ILE A 1007 60.21 20.37 14.03
N GLU A 1008 60.39 19.41 13.11
CA GLU A 1008 60.69 19.70 11.70
C GLU A 1008 59.43 19.95 10.88
N GLY A 1009 58.33 19.23 11.19
CA GLY A 1009 57.11 19.23 10.38
C GLY A 1009 56.28 20.52 10.43
N ILE A 1010 56.52 21.41 11.41
CA ILE A 1010 55.72 22.61 11.64
C ILE A 1010 56.62 23.81 11.91
N THR A 1011 56.50 24.84 11.08
CA THR A 1011 57.30 26.06 11.25
C THR A 1011 56.74 26.98 12.34
N PRO A 1012 57.61 27.68 13.11
CA PRO A 1012 57.18 28.78 13.98
C PRO A 1012 56.55 29.94 13.19
N MET A 1013 55.94 30.87 13.90
CA MET A 1013 55.45 32.13 13.36
C MET A 1013 56.59 32.90 12.66
N PRO A 1014 56.33 33.52 11.49
CA PRO A 1014 57.34 34.29 10.77
C PRO A 1014 57.93 35.40 11.65
N GLY A 1015 59.27 35.52 11.64
CA GLY A 1015 59.97 36.54 12.41
C GLY A 1015 60.14 36.27 13.91
N PHE A 1016 59.65 35.14 14.44
CA PHE A 1016 59.86 34.78 15.84
C PHE A 1016 61.34 34.55 16.18
N ARG A 1017 61.80 35.15 17.29
CA ARG A 1017 63.15 34.98 17.83
C ARG A 1017 63.09 34.59 19.33
N PRO A 1018 63.77 33.51 19.76
CA PRO A 1018 63.82 33.13 21.18
C PRO A 1018 64.27 34.30 22.07
N LYS A 1019 63.68 34.42 23.27
CA LYS A 1019 63.92 35.51 24.25
C LYS A 1019 63.53 36.94 23.80
N VAL A 1020 63.22 37.15 22.52
CA VAL A 1020 62.79 38.45 21.97
C VAL A 1020 61.29 38.44 21.65
N GLY A 1021 60.76 37.32 21.17
CA GLY A 1021 59.37 37.18 20.73
C GLY A 1021 59.19 37.47 19.24
N LEU A 1022 57.98 37.90 18.86
CA LEU A 1022 57.67 38.36 17.50
C LEU A 1022 58.29 39.74 17.24
N GLU A 1023 58.47 40.11 15.97
CA GLU A 1023 58.90 41.46 15.60
C GLU A 1023 57.89 42.49 16.15
N SER A 1024 58.38 43.52 16.84
CA SER A 1024 57.52 44.45 17.62
C SER A 1024 56.41 45.13 16.81
N SER A 1025 56.69 45.44 15.54
CA SER A 1025 55.74 46.03 14.59
C SER A 1025 54.58 45.08 14.29
N TYR A 1026 54.91 43.83 13.97
CA TYR A 1026 53.96 42.76 13.68
C TYR A 1026 53.19 42.32 14.94
N ASP A 1027 53.88 42.16 16.07
CA ASP A 1027 53.26 41.79 17.36
C ASP A 1027 52.15 42.77 17.75
N SER A 1028 52.45 44.07 17.69
CA SER A 1028 51.49 45.14 17.99
C SER A 1028 50.26 45.10 17.06
N GLN A 1029 50.48 44.79 15.78
CA GLN A 1029 49.40 44.69 14.79
C GLN A 1029 48.53 43.45 15.00
N LEU A 1030 49.15 42.29 15.24
CA LEU A 1030 48.48 41.01 15.49
C LEU A 1030 47.52 41.11 16.68
N TRP A 1031 48.01 41.62 17.82
CA TRP A 1031 47.19 41.72 19.03
C TRP A 1031 46.09 42.79 18.92
N ARG A 1032 46.36 43.89 18.23
CA ARG A 1032 45.33 44.90 17.92
C ARG A 1032 44.20 44.30 17.08
N ASN A 1033 44.54 43.53 16.04
CA ASN A 1033 43.55 42.86 15.19
C ASN A 1033 42.79 41.78 15.96
N THR A 1034 43.49 41.02 16.81
CA THR A 1034 42.90 39.97 17.66
C THR A 1034 41.88 40.56 18.63
N LEU A 1035 42.22 41.65 19.34
CA LEU A 1035 41.29 42.34 20.22
C LEU A 1035 40.05 42.86 19.48
N ARG A 1036 40.23 43.38 18.25
CA ARG A 1036 39.10 43.85 17.44
C ARG A 1036 38.16 42.70 17.04
N GLU A 1037 38.71 41.55 16.65
CA GLU A 1037 37.91 40.36 16.33
C GLU A 1037 37.21 39.78 17.58
N LEU A 1038 37.88 39.83 18.73
CA LEU A 1038 37.33 39.42 20.02
C LEU A 1038 36.17 40.33 20.45
N ASP A 1039 36.35 41.65 20.39
CA ASP A 1039 35.32 42.64 20.74
C ASP A 1039 34.04 42.39 19.91
N ASN A 1040 34.16 42.08 18.61
CA ASN A 1040 33.02 41.72 17.76
C ASN A 1040 32.25 40.48 18.23
N THR A 1041 32.96 39.51 18.82
CA THR A 1041 32.36 38.28 19.36
C THR A 1041 31.66 38.56 20.69
N LEU A 1042 32.30 39.30 21.59
CA LEU A 1042 31.77 39.63 22.92
C LEU A 1042 30.51 40.50 22.86
N LEU A 1043 30.35 41.33 21.83
CA LEU A 1043 29.12 42.12 21.63
C LEU A 1043 27.84 41.28 21.56
N LYS A 1044 27.96 40.00 21.20
CA LYS A 1044 26.84 39.05 21.06
C LYS A 1044 26.45 38.36 22.39
N ILE A 1045 27.28 38.48 23.43
CA ILE A 1045 27.10 37.77 24.71
C ILE A 1045 26.35 38.68 25.70
N LYS A 1046 25.03 38.78 25.55
CA LYS A 1046 24.13 39.57 26.42
C LYS A 1046 22.75 38.92 26.51
N GLY A 1047 22.02 39.19 27.60
CA GLY A 1047 20.65 38.71 27.82
C GLY A 1047 20.55 37.64 28.90
N ASN A 1048 19.44 36.89 28.92
CA ASN A 1048 19.22 35.85 29.92
C ASN A 1048 20.20 34.70 29.75
N SER A 1049 20.95 34.39 30.82
CA SER A 1049 21.95 33.30 30.89
C SER A 1049 21.40 31.93 30.46
N GLU A 1050 20.11 31.64 30.66
CA GLU A 1050 19.49 30.38 30.21
C GLU A 1050 19.51 30.21 28.67
N ASN A 1051 19.71 31.29 27.92
CA ASN A 1051 19.79 31.30 26.45
C ASN A 1051 21.23 31.50 25.94
N ILE A 1052 22.23 31.60 26.83
CA ILE A 1052 23.62 31.83 26.46
C ILE A 1052 24.41 30.54 26.71
N ARG A 1053 25.10 30.05 25.68
CA ARG A 1053 26.09 28.99 25.85
C ARG A 1053 27.38 29.63 26.37
N VAL A 1054 27.77 29.27 27.58
CA VAL A 1054 28.99 29.80 28.20
C VAL A 1054 30.21 29.20 27.51
N GLU A 1055 31.16 30.03 27.10
CA GLU A 1055 32.45 29.63 26.53
C GLU A 1055 33.59 30.21 27.39
N PRO A 1056 34.72 29.51 27.55
CA PRO A 1056 35.87 30.05 28.27
C PRO A 1056 36.47 31.29 27.58
N PRO A 1057 36.74 32.38 28.31
CA PRO A 1057 37.47 33.55 27.84
C PRO A 1057 38.73 33.23 27.02
N PHE A 1058 39.56 32.27 27.46
CA PHE A 1058 40.73 31.86 26.71
C PHE A 1058 40.39 31.31 25.32
N ILE A 1059 39.36 30.46 25.23
CA ILE A 1059 38.93 29.84 23.97
C ILE A 1059 38.34 30.90 23.02
N LEU A 1060 37.56 31.85 23.55
CA LEU A 1060 37.05 32.98 22.76
C LEU A 1060 38.19 33.82 22.18
N ALA A 1061 39.21 34.12 23.00
CA ALA A 1061 40.39 34.87 22.58
C ALA A 1061 41.24 34.09 21.55
N LEU A 1062 41.41 32.78 21.75
CA LEU A 1062 42.10 31.89 20.81
C LEU A 1062 41.39 31.83 19.46
N LYS A 1063 40.06 31.71 19.42
CA LYS A 1063 39.27 31.75 18.18
C LYS A 1063 39.45 33.07 17.44
N ALA A 1064 39.48 34.19 18.16
CA ALA A 1064 39.76 35.50 17.57
C ALA A 1064 41.16 35.57 16.96
N LEU A 1065 42.19 35.03 17.65
CA LEU A 1065 43.55 34.94 17.13
C LEU A 1065 43.62 34.07 15.86
N LEU A 1066 43.02 32.87 15.88
CA LEU A 1066 42.99 31.96 14.73
C LEU A 1066 42.32 32.60 13.53
N ARG A 1067 41.23 33.36 13.72
CA ARG A 1067 40.57 34.09 12.63
C ARG A 1067 41.47 35.17 12.03
N VAL A 1068 42.21 35.91 12.85
CA VAL A 1068 43.15 36.93 12.36
C VAL A 1068 44.27 36.28 11.58
N LEU A 1069 44.91 35.24 12.13
CA LEU A 1069 45.98 34.52 11.45
C LEU A 1069 45.50 33.81 10.18
N GLY A 1070 44.27 33.29 10.18
CA GLY A 1070 43.63 32.70 9.00
C GLY A 1070 43.36 33.72 7.89
N LYS A 1071 42.95 34.95 8.23
CA LYS A 1071 42.80 36.06 7.28
C LYS A 1071 44.15 36.46 6.68
N GLU A 1072 45.18 36.57 7.51
CA GLU A 1072 46.55 36.84 7.06
C GLU A 1072 47.05 35.75 6.09
N TRP A 1073 46.86 34.46 6.45
CA TRP A 1073 47.20 33.33 5.59
C TRP A 1073 46.45 33.33 4.25
N ALA A 1074 45.17 33.72 4.26
CA ALA A 1074 44.36 33.85 3.05
C ALA A 1074 44.62 35.14 2.24
N GLY A 1075 45.48 36.04 2.72
CA GLY A 1075 45.77 37.33 2.10
C GLY A 1075 44.60 38.33 2.11
N LYS A 1076 43.80 38.34 3.19
CA LYS A 1076 42.56 39.15 3.33
C LYS A 1076 42.62 40.22 4.42
#